data_AF-A0A2G6PCQ9-F1
#
_entry.id   AF-A0A2G6PCQ9-F1
#
_cell.length_a   1.000
_cell.length_b   1.000
_cell.length_c   1.000
_cell.angle_alpha   90.00
_cell.angle_beta   90.00
_cell.angle_gamma   90.00
#
_symmetry.space_group_name_H-M   'P 1'
#
loop_
_entity.id
_entity.type
_entity.pdbx_description
1 polymer ?
#
loop_
_entity_poly.entity_id
_entity_poly.type
_entity_poly.pdbx_seq_one_letter_code
_entity_poly.pdbx_strand_id
1 'polypeptide(L)'
;MDEQPKGTRPSISIWVWILGALAIVFGLWLWTSGQLNRPESASLQEVMTAVENGQVKTITVTGDNMDVEMEDGTIISTTKHPKDSLAELFEYYGIMAEQLEGVALTVKDQSMWNNLLTVVISIGPILLLIWIFSRGFSQMQAGGANNIFGFGRSKAKNLNDSDRPTVTFEDVAGVEESKLELAEVVQFLREPEKFVQVGARIPKGVLMVGPPGTGKTLLARAVAGEAGVPFFHISGSEFVEMFVGVGASRVRDLFDKAKQAAPAIVFVDEIDAVGRQRGAGLGGGHDEREQTLNQILVEMDGFDNETNVIVIAATNRPDILDPALMRPGRFDRKVFVDLPDVRGRELILKVHARGKPVSSEVSFKDIARLTAGFSGADLENLMNEAAIFAARRDKRTIGLLEFQDAFDRVLMGPERKSRVMSEEDKETVAYHEAGHAVVSFFLLHTDPVQKITIVPRGQAGGYVMDLPEERLTQSREFFLDQITMALGGRAAEEIFFERITTGASSDLQRATQMARAMIMDYGMSETLGLPTYGNSNSDPFLGRDFGGGRDYSEEAAEAIDEEVMGILDDCYERALEIIREHHDKMVLLADTLLNVETLDRTEFEKLMNQPGNGHVAEETLAEGSTASPPPDIDFDVAG
;
A
#
# COMPACT_ATOMS: atom_id res chain seq x y z
N MET A 1 -4.07 6.23 -47.61
CA MET A 1 -5.41 6.79 -47.38
C MET A 1 -6.06 5.87 -46.37
N ASP A 2 -6.08 6.29 -45.11
CA ASP A 2 -7.14 5.94 -44.16
C ASP A 2 -6.99 6.85 -42.95
N GLU A 3 -8.01 7.66 -42.76
CA GLU A 3 -8.12 8.72 -41.75
C GLU A 3 -8.38 8.11 -40.37
N GLN A 4 -7.59 8.52 -39.38
CA GLN A 4 -7.95 8.32 -37.97
C GLN A 4 -9.07 9.30 -37.58
N PRO A 5 -10.10 8.87 -36.82
CA PRO A 5 -11.11 9.77 -36.30
C PRO A 5 -10.52 10.62 -35.17
N LYS A 6 -10.48 11.94 -35.36
CA LYS A 6 -10.16 12.91 -34.31
C LYS A 6 -11.23 12.85 -33.22
N GLY A 7 -10.87 12.37 -32.04
CA GLY A 7 -11.68 12.49 -30.83
C GLY A 7 -11.97 13.97 -30.53
N THR A 8 -13.23 14.36 -30.63
CA THR A 8 -13.73 15.64 -30.17
C THR A 8 -13.59 15.72 -28.65
N ARG A 9 -12.59 16.46 -28.16
CA ARG A 9 -12.57 16.92 -26.77
C ARG A 9 -13.87 17.69 -26.51
N PRO A 10 -14.59 17.49 -25.39
CA PRO A 10 -15.71 18.35 -25.05
C PRO A 10 -15.14 19.76 -24.86
N SER A 11 -15.38 20.65 -25.82
CA SER A 11 -15.02 22.05 -25.68
C SER A 11 -15.89 22.62 -24.57
N ILE A 12 -15.30 22.82 -23.39
CA ILE A 12 -15.92 23.60 -22.34
C ILE A 12 -16.28 24.94 -22.99
N SER A 13 -17.58 25.20 -23.09
CA SER A 13 -18.12 26.40 -23.74
C SER A 13 -17.40 27.63 -23.21
N ILE A 14 -16.94 28.50 -24.11
CA ILE A 14 -16.21 29.75 -23.79
C ILE A 14 -16.94 30.56 -22.70
N TRP A 15 -18.27 30.44 -22.62
CA TRP A 15 -19.12 31.03 -21.59
C TRP A 15 -18.79 30.60 -20.16
N VAL A 16 -18.32 29.37 -19.93
CA VAL A 16 -17.94 28.88 -18.60
C VAL A 16 -16.69 29.60 -18.09
N TRP A 17 -15.71 29.86 -18.96
CA TRP A 17 -14.52 30.63 -18.61
C TRP A 17 -14.85 32.11 -18.35
N ILE A 18 -15.75 32.68 -19.13
CA ILE A 18 -16.22 34.06 -18.93
C ILE A 18 -16.97 34.18 -17.58
N LEU A 19 -17.84 33.22 -17.25
CA LEU A 19 -18.57 33.18 -15.98
C LEU A 19 -17.63 32.94 -14.79
N GLY A 20 -16.64 32.07 -14.92
CA GLY A 20 -15.62 31.85 -13.90
C GLY A 20 -14.80 33.11 -13.62
N ALA A 21 -14.37 33.82 -14.67
CA ALA A 21 -13.65 35.08 -14.53
C ALA A 21 -14.52 36.16 -13.88
N LEU A 22 -15.79 36.29 -14.26
CA LEU A 22 -16.75 37.22 -13.65
C LEU A 22 -17.01 36.91 -12.17
N ALA A 23 -17.14 35.62 -11.82
CA ALA A 23 -17.32 35.20 -10.43
C ALA A 23 -16.08 35.47 -9.57
N ILE A 24 -14.88 35.28 -10.12
CA ILE A 24 -13.62 35.61 -9.43
C ILE A 24 -13.49 37.13 -9.23
N VAL A 25 -13.77 37.93 -10.26
CA VAL A 25 -13.74 39.40 -10.16
C VAL A 25 -14.79 39.90 -9.16
N PHE A 26 -15.99 39.31 -9.16
CA PHE A 26 -17.04 39.65 -8.20
C PHE A 26 -16.70 39.21 -6.77
N GLY A 27 -16.10 38.03 -6.60
CA GLY A 27 -15.61 37.57 -5.30
C GLY A 27 -14.48 38.45 -4.76
N LEU A 28 -13.57 38.88 -5.63
CA LEU A 28 -12.50 39.82 -5.28
C LEU A 28 -13.06 41.21 -4.93
N TRP A 29 -14.08 41.67 -5.64
CA TRP A 29 -14.79 42.92 -5.33
C TRP A 29 -15.54 42.84 -3.99
N LEU A 30 -16.25 41.74 -3.72
CA LEU A 30 -16.91 41.51 -2.43
C LEU A 30 -15.88 41.47 -1.29
N TRP A 31 -14.77 40.75 -1.47
CA TRP A 31 -13.71 40.69 -0.48
C TRP A 31 -13.14 42.09 -0.21
N THR A 32 -12.75 42.83 -1.24
CA THR A 32 -12.16 44.17 -1.08
C THR A 32 -13.15 45.18 -0.48
N SER A 33 -14.44 45.08 -0.80
CA SER A 33 -15.49 45.95 -0.23
C SER A 33 -15.80 45.65 1.25
N GLY A 34 -15.49 44.44 1.74
CA GLY A 34 -15.75 44.03 3.12
C GLY A 34 -14.60 44.31 4.10
N GLN A 35 -13.41 44.70 3.62
CA GLN A 35 -12.16 44.66 4.41
C GLN A 35 -11.44 46.00 4.64
N LEU A 36 -11.98 47.15 4.24
CA LEU A 36 -11.40 48.45 4.62
C LEU A 36 -12.30 49.19 5.62
N ASN A 37 -11.84 49.17 6.88
CA ASN A 37 -12.30 49.97 8.02
C ASN A 37 -13.75 49.75 8.46
N ARG A 38 -14.00 48.63 9.16
CA ARG A 38 -15.11 48.59 10.12
C ARG A 38 -14.66 49.40 11.35
N PRO A 39 -15.26 50.56 11.66
CA PRO A 39 -14.89 51.32 12.84
C PRO A 39 -15.15 50.47 14.10
N GLU A 40 -14.26 50.58 15.09
CA GLU A 40 -14.47 49.92 16.37
C GLU A 40 -15.72 50.53 17.03
N SER A 41 -16.64 49.68 17.47
CA SER A 41 -17.85 50.12 18.16
C SER A 41 -17.54 50.33 19.64
N ALA A 42 -17.60 51.57 20.11
CA ALA A 42 -17.46 51.90 21.53
C ALA A 42 -18.77 52.42 22.12
N SER A 43 -18.94 52.24 23.43
CA SER A 43 -20.07 52.80 24.17
C SER A 43 -20.03 54.33 24.19
N LEU A 44 -21.20 54.96 24.31
CA LEU A 44 -21.29 56.42 24.36
C LEU A 44 -20.49 56.99 25.56
N GLN A 45 -20.37 56.25 26.66
CA GLN A 45 -19.58 56.66 27.82
C GLN A 45 -18.08 56.69 27.53
N GLU A 46 -17.54 55.66 26.87
CA GLU A 46 -16.12 55.61 26.50
C GLU A 46 -15.74 56.75 25.57
N VAL A 47 -16.62 57.10 24.63
CA VAL A 47 -16.42 58.23 23.73
C VAL A 47 -16.43 59.56 24.48
N MET A 48 -17.34 59.75 25.44
CA MET A 48 -17.39 60.97 26.24
C MET A 48 -16.17 61.11 27.16
N THR A 49 -15.68 60.02 27.75
CA THR A 49 -14.42 60.02 28.52
C THR A 49 -13.20 60.35 27.64
N ALA A 50 -13.18 59.89 26.40
CA ALA A 50 -12.10 60.24 25.45
C ALA A 50 -12.13 61.73 25.07
N VAL A 51 -13.33 62.32 24.96
CA VAL A 51 -13.50 63.77 24.75
C VAL A 51 -13.05 64.56 25.99
N GLU A 52 -13.39 64.11 27.20
CA GLU A 52 -12.96 64.74 28.47
C GLU A 52 -11.42 64.74 28.63
N ASN A 53 -10.77 63.66 28.21
CA ASN A 53 -9.31 63.49 28.25
C ASN A 53 -8.55 64.22 27.12
N GLY A 54 -9.25 64.91 26.20
CA GLY A 54 -8.64 65.66 25.10
C GLY A 54 -7.99 64.81 24.01
N GLN A 55 -8.40 63.55 23.85
CA GLN A 55 -7.78 62.58 22.91
C GLN A 55 -8.44 62.56 21.52
N VAL A 56 -9.41 63.45 21.31
CA VAL A 56 -10.29 63.47 20.13
C VAL A 56 -9.94 64.63 19.21
N LYS A 57 -9.80 64.35 17.92
CA LYS A 57 -9.43 65.31 16.90
C LYS A 57 -10.63 65.81 16.09
N THR A 58 -11.55 64.92 15.72
CA THR A 58 -12.73 65.28 14.90
C THR A 58 -13.92 64.41 15.27
N ILE A 59 -15.07 65.05 15.47
CA ILE A 59 -16.34 64.36 15.70
C ILE A 59 -17.23 64.61 14.50
N THR A 60 -17.56 63.55 13.76
CA THR A 60 -18.46 63.59 12.60
C THR A 60 -19.78 62.95 12.97
N VAL A 61 -20.89 63.70 12.86
CA VAL A 61 -22.22 63.17 13.16
C VAL A 61 -23.03 63.02 11.88
N THR A 62 -23.49 61.79 11.64
CA THR A 62 -24.27 61.39 10.46
C THR A 62 -25.57 60.74 10.92
N GLY A 63 -26.63 61.56 11.11
CA GLY A 63 -27.91 61.10 11.65
C GLY A 63 -27.79 60.69 13.13
N ASP A 64 -28.09 59.42 13.43
CA ASP A 64 -27.99 58.85 14.78
C ASP A 64 -26.60 58.26 15.10
N ASN A 65 -25.72 58.19 14.11
CA ASN A 65 -24.36 57.67 14.28
C ASN A 65 -23.37 58.83 14.45
N MET A 66 -22.43 58.64 15.37
CA MET A 66 -21.33 59.55 15.64
C MET A 66 -20.01 58.80 15.45
N ASP A 67 -19.20 59.28 14.52
CA ASP A 67 -17.87 58.78 14.25
C ASP A 67 -16.85 59.75 14.86
N VAL A 68 -15.98 59.24 15.71
CA VAL A 68 -14.98 60.00 16.45
C VAL A 68 -13.60 59.58 15.99
N GLU A 69 -12.85 60.53 15.42
CA GLU A 69 -11.45 60.37 15.06
C GLU A 69 -10.59 60.80 16.26
N MET A 70 -9.84 59.85 16.80
CA MET A 70 -8.83 60.07 17.86
C MET A 70 -7.55 60.69 17.27
N GLU A 71 -6.69 61.27 18.11
CA GLU A 71 -5.40 61.82 17.66
C GLU A 71 -4.47 60.77 17.02
N ASP A 72 -4.60 59.49 17.39
CA ASP A 72 -3.82 58.37 16.85
C ASP A 72 -4.29 57.89 15.46
N GLY A 73 -5.35 58.48 14.91
CA GLY A 73 -5.94 58.15 13.61
C GLY A 73 -6.95 57.00 13.65
N THR A 74 -7.31 56.48 14.83
CA THR A 74 -8.38 55.49 14.98
C THR A 74 -9.77 56.14 14.86
N ILE A 75 -10.69 55.44 14.21
CA ILE A 75 -12.09 55.87 14.05
C ILE A 75 -12.97 54.96 14.89
N ILE A 76 -13.61 55.56 15.89
CA ILE A 76 -14.55 54.90 16.79
C ILE A 76 -15.96 55.36 16.45
N SER A 77 -16.87 54.41 16.25
CA SER A 77 -18.27 54.72 15.95
C SER A 77 -19.17 54.40 17.15
N THR A 78 -20.05 55.33 17.49
CA THR A 78 -21.07 55.15 18.52
C THR A 78 -22.44 55.66 18.04
N THR A 79 -23.50 55.19 18.67
CA THR A 79 -24.89 55.57 18.34
C THR A 79 -25.45 56.46 19.44
N LYS A 80 -25.96 57.65 19.06
CA LYS A 80 -26.71 58.53 19.97
C LYS A 80 -28.18 58.15 19.96
N HIS A 81 -28.89 58.43 21.05
CA HIS A 81 -30.34 58.27 21.06
C HIS A 81 -30.99 59.35 20.15
N PRO A 82 -32.03 59.03 19.36
CA PRO A 82 -32.55 59.92 18.32
C PRO A 82 -33.07 61.28 18.82
N LYS A 83 -33.41 61.37 20.12
CA LYS A 83 -33.98 62.57 20.75
C LYS A 83 -32.98 63.50 21.41
N ASP A 84 -31.73 63.08 21.56
CA ASP A 84 -30.73 63.85 22.31
C ASP A 84 -29.91 64.70 21.34
N SER A 85 -29.77 65.99 21.65
CA SER A 85 -28.83 66.86 20.96
C SER A 85 -27.41 66.64 21.50
N LEU A 86 -26.39 66.82 20.66
CA LEU A 86 -24.99 66.69 21.09
C LEU A 86 -24.65 67.63 22.26
N ALA A 87 -25.27 68.82 22.27
CA ALA A 87 -25.09 69.80 23.34
C ALA A 87 -25.62 69.29 24.69
N GLU A 88 -26.80 68.66 24.71
CA GLU A 88 -27.38 68.08 25.93
C GLU A 88 -26.58 66.88 26.45
N LEU A 89 -25.98 66.09 25.55
CA LEU A 89 -25.11 64.98 25.94
C LEU A 89 -23.83 65.47 26.59
N PHE A 90 -23.18 66.49 26.03
CA PHE A 90 -21.98 67.08 26.64
C PHE A 90 -22.27 67.71 28.02
N GLU A 91 -23.44 68.35 28.17
CA GLU A 91 -23.88 68.89 29.46
C GLU A 91 -24.15 67.78 30.49
N TYR A 92 -24.81 66.69 30.08
CA TYR A 92 -25.09 65.53 30.95
C TYR A 92 -23.82 64.85 31.45
N TYR A 93 -22.77 64.76 30.62
CA TYR A 93 -21.49 64.16 30.98
C TYR A 93 -20.49 65.15 31.61
N GLY A 94 -20.89 66.41 31.84
CA GLY A 94 -20.07 67.38 32.58
C GLY A 94 -18.89 67.98 31.80
N ILE A 95 -18.93 67.95 30.46
CA ILE A 95 -17.85 68.42 29.59
C ILE A 95 -17.92 69.94 29.46
N MET A 96 -16.84 70.65 29.86
CA MET A 96 -16.80 72.11 29.85
C MET A 96 -16.31 72.65 28.50
N ALA A 97 -16.73 73.87 28.15
CA ALA A 97 -16.41 74.51 26.86
C ALA A 97 -14.90 74.66 26.58
N GLU A 98 -14.05 74.72 27.62
CA GLU A 98 -12.58 74.76 27.51
C GLU A 98 -11.97 73.45 26.97
N GLN A 99 -12.64 72.30 27.14
CA GLN A 99 -12.18 71.00 26.62
C GLN A 99 -12.55 70.76 25.16
N LEU A 100 -13.37 71.65 24.57
CA LEU A 100 -13.81 71.59 23.17
C LEU A 100 -13.02 72.56 22.28
N GLU A 101 -12.14 73.40 22.84
CA GLU A 101 -11.22 74.27 22.09
C GLU A 101 -10.14 73.44 21.38
N GLY A 102 -10.48 72.84 20.24
CA GLY A 102 -9.56 72.03 19.42
C GLY A 102 -10.22 70.94 18.59
N VAL A 103 -11.48 70.60 18.88
CA VAL A 103 -12.20 69.50 18.21
C VAL A 103 -13.02 70.04 17.03
N ALA A 104 -12.76 69.53 15.82
CA ALA A 104 -13.56 69.88 14.65
C ALA A 104 -14.90 69.09 14.66
N LEU A 105 -16.02 69.80 14.80
CA LEU A 105 -17.37 69.21 14.73
C LEU A 105 -17.93 69.34 13.31
N THR A 106 -18.19 68.22 12.63
CA THR A 106 -18.80 68.20 11.29
C THR A 106 -20.10 67.39 11.29
N VAL A 107 -21.19 68.00 10.83
CA VAL A 107 -22.50 67.33 10.70
C VAL A 107 -22.74 67.05 9.22
N LYS A 108 -22.90 65.77 8.85
CA LYS A 108 -23.18 65.34 7.47
C LYS A 108 -24.63 64.88 7.36
N ASP A 109 -25.40 65.51 6.46
CA ASP A 109 -26.74 65.06 6.10
C ASP A 109 -26.70 63.83 5.20
N GLN A 110 -27.48 62.79 5.53
CA GLN A 110 -27.61 61.58 4.71
C GLN A 110 -28.42 61.88 3.44
N SER A 111 -27.73 62.14 2.32
CA SER A 111 -28.38 62.31 1.02
C SER A 111 -28.93 60.98 0.50
N MET A 112 -30.27 60.89 0.33
CA MET A 112 -30.98 59.71 -0.16
C MET A 112 -30.47 59.16 -1.52
N TRP A 113 -29.84 60.00 -2.34
CA TRP A 113 -29.29 59.58 -3.63
C TRP A 113 -28.06 58.65 -3.49
N ASN A 114 -27.26 58.79 -2.43
CA ASN A 114 -26.12 57.89 -2.19
C ASN A 114 -26.57 56.50 -1.72
N ASN A 115 -27.68 56.42 -0.98
CA ASN A 115 -28.24 55.15 -0.54
C ASN A 115 -28.87 54.38 -1.72
N LEU A 116 -29.55 55.07 -2.64
CA LEU A 116 -30.12 54.43 -3.83
C LEU A 116 -29.04 53.85 -4.76
N LEU A 117 -27.96 54.59 -5.00
CA LEU A 117 -26.82 54.11 -5.81
C LEU A 117 -26.14 52.88 -5.19
N THR A 118 -25.97 52.86 -3.87
CA THR A 118 -25.41 51.71 -3.15
C THR A 118 -26.29 50.47 -3.27
N VAL A 119 -27.61 50.63 -3.18
CA VAL A 119 -28.57 49.51 -3.33
C VAL A 119 -28.57 48.97 -4.76
N VAL A 120 -28.53 49.84 -5.77
CA VAL A 120 -28.51 49.42 -7.18
C VAL A 120 -27.21 48.70 -7.53
N ILE A 121 -26.06 49.18 -7.04
CA ILE A 121 -24.76 48.52 -7.26
C ILE A 121 -24.68 47.18 -6.52
N SER A 122 -25.30 47.05 -5.34
CA SER A 122 -25.27 45.82 -4.55
C SER A 122 -26.25 44.75 -5.06
N ILE A 123 -27.45 45.14 -5.49
CA ILE A 123 -28.52 44.21 -5.89
C ILE A 123 -28.54 43.97 -7.41
N GLY A 124 -28.07 44.94 -8.21
CA GLY A 124 -28.04 44.86 -9.67
C GLY A 124 -27.34 43.60 -10.22
N PRO A 125 -26.14 43.23 -9.73
CA PRO A 125 -25.44 42.02 -10.15
C PRO A 125 -26.21 40.74 -9.81
N ILE A 126 -26.90 40.70 -8.66
CA ILE A 126 -27.70 39.54 -8.22
C ILE A 126 -28.92 39.37 -9.13
N LEU A 127 -29.63 40.46 -9.44
CA LEU A 127 -30.78 40.42 -10.35
C LEU A 127 -30.37 40.04 -11.78
N LEU A 128 -29.21 40.51 -12.24
CA LEU A 128 -28.64 40.14 -13.54
C LEU A 128 -28.26 38.66 -13.59
N LEU A 129 -27.69 38.10 -12.52
CA LEU A 129 -27.44 36.66 -12.40
C LEU A 129 -28.73 35.84 -12.39
N ILE A 130 -29.76 36.25 -11.63
CA ILE A 130 -31.07 35.59 -11.62
C ILE A 130 -31.71 35.61 -13.02
N TRP A 131 -31.59 36.73 -13.74
CA TRP A 131 -32.08 36.85 -15.11
C TRP A 131 -31.32 35.94 -16.09
N ILE A 132 -29.98 35.88 -16.00
CA ILE A 132 -29.17 34.96 -16.82
C ILE A 132 -29.49 33.49 -16.49
N PHE A 133 -29.61 33.14 -15.21
CA PHE A 133 -29.93 31.78 -14.76
C PHE A 133 -31.34 31.35 -15.19
N SER A 134 -32.34 32.23 -15.07
CA SER A 134 -33.71 31.92 -15.52
C SER A 134 -33.81 31.67 -17.03
N ARG A 135 -32.93 32.29 -17.83
CA ARG A 135 -32.86 32.05 -19.29
C ARG A 135 -31.97 30.85 -19.66
N GLY A 136 -30.93 30.57 -18.89
CA GLY A 136 -30.06 29.39 -19.10
C GLY A 136 -30.71 28.07 -18.66
N PHE A 137 -31.59 28.11 -17.65
CA PHE A 137 -32.28 26.93 -17.15
C PHE A 137 -33.31 26.37 -18.16
N SER A 138 -33.95 27.24 -18.96
CA SER A 138 -34.88 26.80 -20.00
C SER A 138 -34.19 26.14 -21.21
N GLN A 139 -32.89 26.38 -21.40
CA GLN A 139 -32.09 25.73 -22.46
C GLN A 139 -31.39 24.45 -21.96
N MET A 140 -31.14 24.31 -20.65
CA MET A 140 -30.58 23.09 -20.04
C MET A 140 -31.60 21.95 -19.84
N GLN A 141 -32.89 22.26 -19.73
CA GLN A 141 -33.93 21.24 -19.58
C GLN A 141 -34.20 20.45 -20.88
N ALA A 142 -33.78 20.98 -22.04
CA ALA A 142 -33.96 20.34 -23.34
C ALA A 142 -32.78 19.44 -23.77
N GLY A 143 -31.69 19.35 -23.00
CA GLY A 143 -30.45 18.72 -23.52
C GLY A 143 -29.43 18.15 -22.53
N GLY A 144 -29.77 17.83 -21.28
CA GLY A 144 -28.74 17.24 -20.39
C GLY A 144 -29.09 16.93 -18.94
N ALA A 145 -30.38 16.77 -18.60
CA ALA A 145 -30.82 16.56 -17.22
C ALA A 145 -30.46 15.19 -16.61
N ASN A 146 -29.85 14.27 -17.37
CA ASN A 146 -29.53 12.92 -16.90
C ASN A 146 -28.17 12.78 -16.19
N ASN A 147 -27.31 13.81 -16.16
CA ASN A 147 -25.93 13.65 -15.67
C ASN A 147 -25.63 14.23 -14.28
N ILE A 148 -26.54 14.97 -13.64
CA ILE A 148 -26.27 15.58 -12.31
C ILE A 148 -26.77 14.68 -11.15
N PHE A 149 -27.76 13.81 -11.38
CA PHE A 149 -28.27 12.84 -10.39
C PHE A 149 -27.53 11.49 -10.37
N GLY A 150 -26.42 11.35 -11.10
CA GLY A 150 -25.66 10.10 -11.20
C GLY A 150 -24.68 9.84 -10.05
N PHE A 151 -24.54 10.75 -9.09
CA PHE A 151 -23.47 10.73 -8.07
C PHE A 151 -23.56 9.57 -7.05
N GLY A 152 -24.71 8.88 -6.96
CA GLY A 152 -24.94 7.79 -5.99
C GLY A 152 -25.13 6.39 -6.58
N ARG A 153 -25.06 6.22 -7.92
CA ARG A 153 -25.19 4.89 -8.55
C ARG A 153 -23.85 4.17 -8.54
N SER A 154 -23.86 2.89 -8.22
CA SER A 154 -22.69 2.02 -8.34
C SER A 154 -22.24 1.96 -9.80
N LYS A 155 -20.92 2.07 -10.04
CA LYS A 155 -20.29 1.81 -11.35
C LYS A 155 -20.26 0.31 -11.69
N ALA A 156 -20.99 -0.53 -10.96
CA ALA A 156 -21.15 -1.93 -11.30
C ALA A 156 -21.79 -2.03 -12.69
N LYS A 157 -21.04 -2.65 -13.61
CA LYS A 157 -21.35 -2.79 -15.03
C LYS A 157 -22.75 -3.40 -15.20
N ASN A 158 -23.54 -2.84 -16.13
CA ASN A 158 -24.92 -3.30 -16.34
C ASN A 158 -24.96 -4.67 -17.01
N LEU A 159 -25.86 -5.51 -16.48
CA LEU A 159 -26.21 -6.87 -16.86
C LEU A 159 -26.37 -7.05 -18.38
N ASN A 160 -25.41 -7.74 -18.98
CA ASN A 160 -25.57 -8.53 -20.20
C ASN A 160 -25.01 -9.93 -19.92
N ASP A 161 -25.43 -10.95 -20.68
CA ASP A 161 -24.88 -12.33 -20.63
C ASP A 161 -23.34 -12.40 -20.81
N SER A 162 -22.70 -11.30 -21.19
CA SER A 162 -21.25 -11.11 -21.26
C SER A 162 -20.53 -10.94 -19.91
N ASP A 163 -21.25 -10.82 -18.79
CA ASP A 163 -20.65 -10.65 -17.45
C ASP A 163 -20.47 -11.99 -16.68
N ARG A 164 -20.79 -13.13 -17.30
CA ARG A 164 -20.44 -14.43 -16.72
C ARG A 164 -18.92 -14.63 -16.81
N PRO A 165 -18.23 -14.85 -15.69
CA PRO A 165 -16.80 -15.12 -15.73
C PRO A 165 -16.54 -16.43 -16.50
N THR A 166 -15.63 -16.36 -17.46
CA THR A 166 -15.17 -17.52 -18.24
C THR A 166 -14.14 -18.37 -17.47
N VAL A 167 -13.61 -17.83 -16.38
CA VAL A 167 -12.59 -18.47 -15.54
C VAL A 167 -13.29 -19.52 -14.69
N THR A 168 -12.71 -20.72 -14.64
CA THR A 168 -13.22 -21.85 -13.83
C THR A 168 -12.15 -22.34 -12.86
N PHE A 169 -12.46 -23.36 -12.04
CA PHE A 169 -11.46 -23.96 -11.14
C PHE A 169 -10.28 -24.61 -11.88
N GLU A 170 -10.38 -24.89 -13.18
CA GLU A 170 -9.27 -25.41 -14.00
C GLU A 170 -8.19 -24.37 -14.30
N ASP A 171 -8.52 -23.08 -14.19
CA ASP A 171 -7.61 -21.96 -14.43
C ASP A 171 -6.92 -21.47 -13.14
N VAL A 172 -7.36 -21.97 -11.99
CA VAL A 172 -6.73 -21.70 -10.69
C VAL A 172 -5.93 -22.93 -10.31
N ALA A 173 -4.72 -22.76 -9.78
CA ALA A 173 -3.86 -23.87 -9.35
C ALA A 173 -3.18 -23.55 -8.02
N GLY A 174 -2.75 -24.60 -7.31
CA GLY A 174 -1.94 -24.46 -6.09
C GLY A 174 -2.71 -24.13 -4.81
N VAL A 175 -4.05 -24.09 -4.86
CA VAL A 175 -4.93 -23.79 -3.71
C VAL A 175 -6.06 -24.82 -3.60
N GLU A 176 -5.70 -26.12 -3.63
CA GLU A 176 -6.69 -27.21 -3.69
C GLU A 176 -7.57 -27.30 -2.44
N GLU A 177 -7.02 -27.02 -1.25
CA GLU A 177 -7.79 -26.99 -0.01
C GLU A 177 -8.85 -25.87 -0.03
N SER A 178 -8.44 -24.66 -0.42
CA SER A 178 -9.36 -23.52 -0.57
C SER A 178 -10.44 -23.79 -1.63
N LYS A 179 -10.09 -24.47 -2.73
CA LYS A 179 -11.07 -24.89 -3.75
C LYS A 179 -12.09 -25.87 -3.22
N LEU A 180 -11.68 -26.85 -2.39
CA LEU A 180 -12.59 -27.82 -1.79
C LEU A 180 -13.61 -27.12 -0.88
N GLU A 181 -13.18 -26.17 -0.06
CA GLU A 181 -14.10 -25.40 0.79
C GLU A 181 -15.07 -24.53 -0.04
N LEU A 182 -14.59 -23.94 -1.12
CA LEU A 182 -15.41 -23.12 -2.02
C LEU A 182 -16.28 -23.95 -2.96
N ALA A 183 -15.97 -25.24 -3.19
CA ALA A 183 -16.82 -26.13 -3.97
C ALA A 183 -18.20 -26.33 -3.29
N GLU A 184 -18.26 -26.26 -1.97
CA GLU A 184 -19.54 -26.24 -1.25
C GLU A 184 -20.34 -24.97 -1.58
N VAL A 185 -19.68 -23.81 -1.67
CA VAL A 185 -20.29 -22.53 -2.08
C VAL A 185 -20.86 -22.63 -3.49
N VAL A 186 -20.12 -23.25 -4.41
CA VAL A 186 -20.62 -23.56 -5.76
C VAL A 186 -21.87 -24.45 -5.69
N GLN A 187 -21.86 -25.50 -4.88
CA GLN A 187 -23.01 -26.41 -4.76
C GLN A 187 -24.24 -25.71 -4.18
N PHE A 188 -24.07 -24.82 -3.19
CA PHE A 188 -25.17 -24.01 -2.66
C PHE A 188 -25.83 -23.13 -3.74
N LEU A 189 -25.04 -22.58 -4.66
CA LEU A 189 -25.56 -21.73 -5.74
C LEU A 189 -26.23 -22.52 -6.86
N ARG A 190 -25.76 -23.75 -7.15
CA ARG A 190 -26.33 -24.61 -8.21
C ARG A 190 -27.56 -25.37 -7.76
N GLU A 191 -27.59 -25.87 -6.52
CA GLU A 191 -28.64 -26.74 -5.98
C GLU A 191 -29.10 -26.28 -4.58
N PRO A 192 -29.63 -25.05 -4.41
CA PRO A 192 -29.99 -24.52 -3.08
C PRO A 192 -31.09 -25.34 -2.39
N GLU A 193 -32.05 -25.89 -3.16
CA GLU A 193 -33.18 -26.65 -2.63
C GLU A 193 -32.75 -27.88 -1.81
N LYS A 194 -31.64 -28.53 -2.21
CA LYS A 194 -31.10 -29.71 -1.53
C LYS A 194 -30.72 -29.40 -0.09
N PHE A 195 -30.20 -28.20 0.17
CA PHE A 195 -29.76 -27.78 1.51
C PHE A 195 -30.92 -27.27 2.35
N VAL A 196 -31.86 -26.55 1.74
CA VAL A 196 -33.09 -26.08 2.40
C VAL A 196 -33.93 -27.25 2.90
N GLN A 197 -34.07 -28.33 2.12
CA GLN A 197 -34.83 -29.53 2.50
C GLN A 197 -34.29 -30.24 3.75
N VAL A 198 -32.98 -30.17 3.98
CA VAL A 198 -32.31 -30.77 5.15
C VAL A 198 -32.24 -29.79 6.32
N GLY A 199 -32.68 -28.54 6.13
CA GLY A 199 -32.64 -27.48 7.14
C GLY A 199 -31.24 -26.88 7.35
N ALA A 200 -30.33 -27.07 6.41
CA ALA A 200 -29.01 -26.45 6.45
C ALA A 200 -29.13 -24.94 6.16
N ARG A 201 -28.40 -24.13 6.93
CA ARG A 201 -28.32 -22.68 6.69
C ARG A 201 -27.26 -22.42 5.63
N ILE A 202 -27.65 -21.70 4.58
CA ILE A 202 -26.72 -21.28 3.53
C ILE A 202 -25.81 -20.18 4.11
N PRO A 203 -24.49 -20.28 3.96
CA PRO A 203 -23.59 -19.23 4.40
C PRO A 203 -23.86 -17.95 3.62
N LYS A 204 -24.08 -16.85 4.33
CA LYS A 204 -24.35 -15.54 3.71
C LYS A 204 -23.07 -14.87 3.22
N GLY A 205 -21.95 -15.16 3.89
CA GLY A 205 -20.69 -14.48 3.65
C GLY A 205 -19.47 -15.39 3.81
N VAL A 206 -18.55 -15.32 2.85
CA VAL A 206 -17.26 -16.02 2.89
C VAL A 206 -16.15 -14.97 2.92
N LEU A 207 -15.28 -15.03 3.93
CA LEU A 207 -14.06 -14.21 3.98
C LEU A 207 -12.87 -15.05 3.53
N MET A 208 -12.25 -14.66 2.41
CA MET A 208 -10.97 -15.17 1.96
C MET A 208 -9.83 -14.39 2.61
N VAL A 209 -8.94 -15.11 3.27
CA VAL A 209 -7.80 -14.54 4.01
C VAL A 209 -6.52 -15.10 3.43
N GLY A 210 -5.55 -14.26 3.13
CA GLY A 210 -4.22 -14.74 2.77
C GLY A 210 -3.33 -13.64 2.21
N PRO A 211 -2.04 -13.92 1.99
CA PRO A 211 -1.08 -12.95 1.46
C PRO A 211 -1.51 -12.34 0.11
N PRO A 212 -1.02 -11.15 -0.25
CA PRO A 212 -1.27 -10.59 -1.58
C PRO A 212 -0.71 -11.51 -2.67
N GLY A 213 -1.33 -11.50 -3.85
CA GLY A 213 -0.84 -12.27 -5.00
C GLY A 213 -1.15 -13.77 -4.98
N THR A 214 -1.87 -14.31 -3.98
CA THR A 214 -2.29 -15.72 -3.94
C THR A 214 -3.52 -16.05 -4.81
N GLY A 215 -4.04 -15.08 -5.55
CA GLY A 215 -5.15 -15.31 -6.48
C GLY A 215 -6.55 -15.30 -5.86
N LYS A 216 -6.76 -14.65 -4.70
CA LYS A 216 -8.10 -14.51 -4.07
C LYS A 216 -9.18 -14.00 -5.03
N THR A 217 -8.91 -12.92 -5.76
CA THR A 217 -9.83 -12.35 -6.76
C THR A 217 -10.09 -13.31 -7.93
N LEU A 218 -9.04 -14.03 -8.37
CA LEU A 218 -9.16 -15.04 -9.43
C LEU A 218 -10.02 -16.22 -8.98
N LEU A 219 -9.81 -16.69 -7.75
CA LEU A 219 -10.55 -17.78 -7.13
C LEU A 219 -12.03 -17.41 -6.95
N ALA A 220 -12.33 -16.18 -6.51
CA ALA A 220 -13.72 -15.69 -6.43
C ALA A 220 -14.43 -15.72 -7.80
N ARG A 221 -13.73 -15.30 -8.85
CA ARG A 221 -14.26 -15.35 -10.23
C ARG A 221 -14.46 -16.78 -10.70
N ALA A 222 -13.56 -17.69 -10.34
CA ALA A 222 -13.66 -19.11 -10.65
C ALA A 222 -14.88 -19.77 -9.98
N VAL A 223 -15.18 -19.43 -8.72
CA VAL A 223 -16.40 -19.89 -8.02
C VAL A 223 -17.66 -19.49 -8.80
N ALA A 224 -17.73 -18.23 -9.25
CA ALA A 224 -18.86 -17.76 -10.03
C ALA A 224 -18.95 -18.42 -11.41
N GLY A 225 -17.82 -18.69 -12.06
CA GLY A 225 -17.75 -19.39 -13.34
C GLY A 225 -18.21 -20.84 -13.23
N GLU A 226 -17.77 -21.53 -12.18
CA GLU A 226 -18.16 -22.92 -11.88
C GLU A 226 -19.65 -23.05 -11.51
N ALA A 227 -20.18 -22.08 -10.78
CA ALA A 227 -21.61 -22.00 -10.45
C ALA A 227 -22.47 -21.51 -11.63
N GLY A 228 -21.88 -20.85 -12.63
CA GLY A 228 -22.58 -20.26 -13.77
C GLY A 228 -23.45 -19.05 -13.42
N VAL A 229 -23.10 -18.32 -12.36
CA VAL A 229 -23.88 -17.18 -11.83
C VAL A 229 -23.22 -15.83 -12.15
N PRO A 230 -23.99 -14.71 -12.16
CA PRO A 230 -23.42 -13.37 -12.29
C PRO A 230 -22.42 -13.04 -11.16
N PHE A 231 -21.34 -12.33 -11.53
CA PHE A 231 -20.28 -11.91 -10.60
C PHE A 231 -20.20 -10.39 -10.53
N PHE A 232 -20.57 -9.82 -9.39
CA PHE A 232 -20.45 -8.39 -9.11
C PHE A 232 -19.15 -8.11 -8.36
N HIS A 233 -18.25 -7.34 -8.96
CA HIS A 233 -16.97 -6.99 -8.35
C HIS A 233 -16.97 -5.54 -7.89
N ILE A 234 -16.52 -5.29 -6.66
CA ILE A 234 -16.20 -3.96 -6.15
C ILE A 234 -14.94 -4.01 -5.28
N SER A 235 -14.11 -2.98 -5.34
CA SER A 235 -13.00 -2.83 -4.40
C SER A 235 -13.45 -2.06 -3.16
N GLY A 236 -13.01 -2.50 -1.97
CA GLY A 236 -13.28 -1.86 -0.69
C GLY A 236 -12.81 -0.40 -0.66
N SER A 237 -11.76 -0.07 -1.40
CA SER A 237 -11.28 1.31 -1.53
C SER A 237 -12.23 2.22 -2.33
N GLU A 238 -13.11 1.69 -3.19
CA GLU A 238 -14.12 2.48 -3.92
C GLU A 238 -15.24 3.01 -3.02
N PHE A 239 -15.34 2.48 -1.80
CA PHE A 239 -16.31 2.90 -0.81
C PHE A 239 -15.84 4.04 0.07
N VAL A 240 -14.56 4.43 -0.01
CA VAL A 240 -13.97 5.50 0.80
C VAL A 240 -13.88 6.77 -0.05
N GLU A 241 -14.86 7.67 0.06
CA GLU A 241 -14.90 8.95 -0.63
C GLU A 241 -14.95 10.14 0.33
N MET A 242 -14.62 11.34 -0.19
CA MET A 242 -14.65 12.59 0.59
C MET A 242 -16.07 13.02 0.99
N PHE A 243 -17.10 12.45 0.37
CA PHE A 243 -18.49 12.82 0.60
C PHE A 243 -19.20 11.78 1.46
N VAL A 244 -19.64 12.20 2.65
CA VAL A 244 -20.38 11.36 3.60
C VAL A 244 -21.64 10.77 2.92
N GLY A 245 -21.84 9.46 3.07
CA GLY A 245 -23.02 8.74 2.58
C GLY A 245 -22.98 8.28 1.12
N VAL A 246 -21.97 8.66 0.33
CA VAL A 246 -21.83 8.16 -1.04
C VAL A 246 -21.48 6.67 -1.06
N GLY A 247 -20.54 6.23 -0.21
CA GLY A 247 -20.19 4.81 -0.04
C GLY A 247 -21.41 3.96 0.30
N ALA A 248 -22.16 4.35 1.34
CA ALA A 248 -23.39 3.66 1.75
C ALA A 248 -24.46 3.58 0.63
N SER A 249 -24.63 4.63 -0.19
CA SER A 249 -25.57 4.59 -1.33
C SER A 249 -25.14 3.59 -2.39
N ARG A 250 -23.84 3.48 -2.68
CA ARG A 250 -23.30 2.50 -3.65
C ARG A 250 -23.46 1.06 -3.16
N VAL A 251 -23.25 0.82 -1.86
CA VAL A 251 -23.51 -0.48 -1.25
C VAL A 251 -24.96 -0.89 -1.50
N ARG A 252 -25.94 -0.02 -1.20
CA ARG A 252 -27.36 -0.33 -1.44
C ARG A 252 -27.64 -0.68 -2.90
N ASP A 253 -27.21 0.18 -3.84
CA ASP A 253 -27.43 -0.04 -5.27
C ASP A 253 -26.77 -1.33 -5.79
N LEU A 254 -25.57 -1.66 -5.28
CA LEU A 254 -24.89 -2.92 -5.61
C LEU A 254 -25.69 -4.14 -5.13
N PHE A 255 -26.14 -4.11 -3.88
CA PHE A 255 -26.89 -5.22 -3.28
C PHE A 255 -28.28 -5.36 -3.92
N ASP A 256 -28.96 -4.26 -4.27
CA ASP A 256 -30.24 -4.31 -4.97
C ASP A 256 -30.12 -4.90 -6.38
N LYS A 257 -29.05 -4.56 -7.12
CA LYS A 257 -28.75 -5.20 -8.42
C LYS A 257 -28.43 -6.68 -8.27
N ALA A 258 -27.68 -7.07 -7.24
CA ALA A 258 -27.37 -8.47 -6.97
C ALA A 258 -28.62 -9.28 -6.62
N LYS A 259 -29.54 -8.71 -5.81
CA LYS A 259 -30.84 -9.32 -5.48
C LYS A 259 -31.70 -9.54 -6.73
N GLN A 260 -31.72 -8.57 -7.66
CA GLN A 260 -32.46 -8.69 -8.92
C GLN A 260 -31.88 -9.77 -9.86
N ALA A 261 -30.58 -10.05 -9.73
CA ALA A 261 -29.85 -11.02 -10.55
C ALA A 261 -29.64 -12.37 -9.85
N ALA A 262 -30.29 -12.62 -8.70
CA ALA A 262 -30.11 -13.84 -7.91
C ALA A 262 -30.52 -15.11 -8.71
N PRO A 263 -29.77 -16.22 -8.61
CA PRO A 263 -28.59 -16.43 -7.77
C PRO A 263 -27.35 -15.68 -8.30
N ALA A 264 -26.60 -15.03 -7.40
CA ALA A 264 -25.45 -14.19 -7.78
C ALA A 264 -24.37 -14.15 -6.68
N ILE A 265 -23.14 -13.79 -7.07
CA ILE A 265 -22.03 -13.53 -6.14
C ILE A 265 -21.70 -12.04 -6.13
N VAL A 266 -21.58 -11.49 -4.92
CA VAL A 266 -21.02 -10.14 -4.69
C VAL A 266 -19.62 -10.31 -4.11
N PHE A 267 -18.60 -9.89 -4.86
CA PHE A 267 -17.21 -9.92 -4.42
C PHE A 267 -16.72 -8.53 -4.00
N VAL A 268 -16.21 -8.43 -2.77
CA VAL A 268 -15.61 -7.23 -2.20
C VAL A 268 -14.11 -7.48 -1.96
N ASP A 269 -13.26 -6.92 -2.81
CA ASP A 269 -11.81 -6.97 -2.60
C ASP A 269 -11.38 -5.93 -1.55
N GLU A 270 -10.22 -6.11 -0.92
CA GLU A 270 -9.67 -5.15 0.07
C GLU A 270 -10.70 -4.67 1.11
N ILE A 271 -11.47 -5.62 1.69
CA ILE A 271 -12.52 -5.28 2.66
C ILE A 271 -11.97 -4.54 3.88
N ASP A 272 -10.68 -4.68 4.16
CA ASP A 272 -9.96 -3.97 5.22
C ASP A 272 -9.89 -2.44 5.03
N ALA A 273 -10.15 -1.93 3.82
CA ALA A 273 -10.29 -0.49 3.59
C ALA A 273 -11.48 0.14 4.34
N VAL A 274 -12.59 -0.60 4.43
CA VAL A 274 -13.85 -0.19 5.10
C VAL A 274 -14.12 -0.93 6.40
N GLY A 275 -13.59 -2.14 6.54
CA GLY A 275 -13.84 -3.05 7.65
C GLY A 275 -12.86 -2.94 8.80
N ARG A 276 -11.98 -1.93 8.81
CA ARG A 276 -10.98 -1.75 9.86
C ARG A 276 -11.65 -1.42 11.21
N GLN A 277 -11.20 -2.08 12.27
CA GLN A 277 -11.66 -1.82 13.63
C GLN A 277 -11.36 -0.37 14.03
N ARG A 278 -12.30 0.25 14.73
CA ARG A 278 -12.19 1.60 15.29
C ARG A 278 -10.88 1.77 16.04
N GLY A 279 -10.33 2.97 16.00
CA GLY A 279 -9.57 3.41 17.15
C GLY A 279 -9.69 4.89 17.42
N ALA A 280 -9.13 5.28 18.56
CA ALA A 280 -9.18 6.61 19.19
C ALA A 280 -8.49 7.73 18.38
N GLY A 281 -8.75 7.83 17.08
CA GLY A 281 -8.29 8.90 16.21
C GLY A 281 -9.26 10.08 16.24
N LEU A 282 -8.86 11.18 16.88
CA LEU A 282 -9.52 12.48 16.81
C LEU A 282 -9.49 13.02 15.36
N GLY A 283 -10.44 12.64 14.51
CA GLY A 283 -10.55 13.16 13.15
C GLY A 283 -11.74 12.60 12.36
N GLY A 284 -12.57 13.49 11.80
CA GLY A 284 -13.85 13.22 11.13
C GLY A 284 -13.81 12.44 9.79
N GLY A 285 -12.73 11.70 9.52
CA GLY A 285 -12.68 10.74 8.40
C GLY A 285 -13.24 9.35 8.75
N HIS A 286 -13.57 9.11 10.03
CA HIS A 286 -14.14 7.84 10.51
C HIS A 286 -15.61 7.65 10.09
N ASP A 287 -16.39 8.73 10.06
CA ASP A 287 -17.86 8.65 9.96
C ASP A 287 -18.33 8.00 8.64
N GLU A 288 -17.62 8.23 7.54
CA GLU A 288 -17.98 7.72 6.22
C GLU A 288 -17.67 6.23 6.05
N ARG A 289 -16.53 5.78 6.57
CA ARG A 289 -16.13 4.37 6.56
C ARG A 289 -17.06 3.55 7.45
N GLU A 290 -17.35 4.06 8.65
CA GLU A 290 -18.27 3.39 9.58
C GLU A 290 -19.68 3.32 9.01
N GLN A 291 -20.17 4.39 8.39
CA GLN A 291 -21.49 4.39 7.76
C GLN A 291 -21.56 3.35 6.64
N THR A 292 -20.52 3.26 5.82
CA THR A 292 -20.48 2.31 4.70
C THR A 292 -20.34 0.87 5.18
N LEU A 293 -19.51 0.62 6.19
CA LEU A 293 -19.40 -0.69 6.85
C LEU A 293 -20.73 -1.14 7.44
N ASN A 294 -21.39 -0.27 8.21
CA ASN A 294 -22.70 -0.58 8.80
C ASN A 294 -23.75 -0.84 7.72
N GLN A 295 -23.68 -0.13 6.59
CA GLN A 295 -24.59 -0.41 5.48
C GLN A 295 -24.36 -1.81 4.88
N ILE A 296 -23.11 -2.25 4.71
CA ILE A 296 -22.81 -3.63 4.26
C ILE A 296 -23.40 -4.64 5.25
N LEU A 297 -23.22 -4.41 6.55
CA LEU A 297 -23.76 -5.27 7.60
C LEU A 297 -25.30 -5.34 7.58
N VAL A 298 -25.97 -4.21 7.39
CA VAL A 298 -27.44 -4.13 7.29
C VAL A 298 -27.94 -4.89 6.06
N GLU A 299 -27.27 -4.75 4.91
CA GLU A 299 -27.64 -5.49 3.70
C GLU A 299 -27.42 -7.01 3.85
N MET A 300 -26.34 -7.43 4.52
CA MET A 300 -26.07 -8.85 4.80
C MET A 300 -27.07 -9.46 5.80
N ASP A 301 -27.35 -8.75 6.89
CA ASP A 301 -28.32 -9.17 7.90
C ASP A 301 -29.74 -9.22 7.29
N GLY A 302 -30.04 -8.33 6.34
CA GLY A 302 -31.31 -8.23 5.63
C GLY A 302 -31.57 -9.27 4.54
N PHE A 303 -30.64 -10.19 4.25
CA PHE A 303 -30.92 -11.31 3.35
C PHE A 303 -31.88 -12.33 4.00
N ASP A 304 -33.04 -12.54 3.37
CA ASP A 304 -33.89 -13.69 3.67
C ASP A 304 -33.24 -14.98 3.15
N ASN A 305 -33.55 -16.13 3.78
CA ASN A 305 -33.05 -17.45 3.36
C ASN A 305 -33.43 -17.83 1.92
N GLU A 306 -34.36 -17.11 1.29
CA GLU A 306 -34.80 -17.32 -0.10
C GLU A 306 -33.95 -16.53 -1.11
N THR A 307 -33.19 -15.53 -0.64
CA THR A 307 -32.37 -14.68 -1.50
C THR A 307 -31.01 -15.36 -1.71
N ASN A 308 -30.87 -16.11 -2.80
CA ASN A 308 -29.67 -16.90 -3.14
C ASN A 308 -28.46 -16.02 -3.56
N VAL A 309 -28.07 -15.06 -2.73
CA VAL A 309 -26.93 -14.17 -2.96
C VAL A 309 -25.87 -14.47 -1.91
N ILE A 310 -24.64 -14.73 -2.36
CA ILE A 310 -23.49 -14.99 -1.48
C ILE A 310 -22.49 -13.84 -1.61
N VAL A 311 -22.08 -13.29 -0.47
CA VAL A 311 -21.05 -12.24 -0.41
C VAL A 311 -19.69 -12.88 -0.17
N ILE A 312 -18.73 -12.66 -1.04
CA ILE A 312 -17.35 -13.12 -0.86
C ILE A 312 -16.48 -11.88 -0.65
N ALA A 313 -15.73 -11.82 0.45
CA ALA A 313 -14.79 -10.73 0.71
C ALA A 313 -13.35 -11.26 0.72
N ALA A 314 -12.38 -10.43 0.32
CA ALA A 314 -10.96 -10.76 0.41
C ALA A 314 -10.21 -9.75 1.27
N THR A 315 -9.29 -10.24 2.09
CA THR A 315 -8.37 -9.40 2.88
C THR A 315 -6.97 -10.00 2.91
N ASN A 316 -5.96 -9.14 2.97
CA ASN A 316 -4.58 -9.53 3.30
C ASN A 316 -4.29 -9.40 4.80
N ARG A 317 -5.19 -8.74 5.54
CA ARG A 317 -4.99 -8.33 6.94
C ARG A 317 -6.22 -8.67 7.78
N PRO A 318 -6.40 -9.94 8.18
CA PRO A 318 -7.52 -10.35 9.02
C PRO A 318 -7.44 -9.76 10.44
N ASP A 319 -6.24 -9.38 10.88
CA ASP A 319 -5.91 -8.84 12.20
C ASP A 319 -6.56 -7.49 12.49
N ILE A 320 -6.71 -6.63 11.48
CA ILE A 320 -7.26 -5.28 11.65
C ILE A 320 -8.77 -5.18 11.42
N LEU A 321 -9.42 -6.28 11.05
CA LEU A 321 -10.85 -6.27 10.73
C LEU A 321 -11.71 -6.19 11.99
N ASP A 322 -12.80 -5.43 11.93
CA ASP A 322 -13.80 -5.36 12.99
C ASP A 322 -14.39 -6.76 13.25
N PRO A 323 -14.30 -7.30 14.48
CA PRO A 323 -14.87 -8.60 14.83
C PRO A 323 -16.36 -8.73 14.54
N ALA A 324 -17.10 -7.61 14.42
CA ALA A 324 -18.49 -7.57 14.02
C ALA A 324 -18.74 -8.16 12.62
N LEU A 325 -17.78 -8.08 11.71
CA LEU A 325 -17.86 -8.68 10.37
C LEU A 325 -17.88 -10.21 10.44
N MET A 326 -17.20 -10.78 11.43
CA MET A 326 -17.01 -12.24 11.58
C MET A 326 -18.08 -12.92 12.43
N ARG A 327 -19.14 -12.20 12.81
CA ARG A 327 -20.24 -12.78 13.60
C ARG A 327 -21.11 -13.70 12.74
N PRO A 328 -21.71 -14.76 13.32
CA PRO A 328 -22.61 -15.65 12.61
C PRO A 328 -23.73 -14.88 11.89
N GLY A 329 -23.99 -15.22 10.63
CA GLY A 329 -24.94 -14.52 9.75
C GLY A 329 -24.33 -13.43 8.87
N ARG A 330 -23.02 -13.15 9.01
CA ARG A 330 -22.25 -12.24 8.16
C ARG A 330 -21.17 -13.02 7.41
N PHE A 331 -19.89 -12.78 7.68
CA PHE A 331 -18.80 -13.63 7.19
C PHE A 331 -18.61 -14.82 8.14
N ASP A 332 -19.53 -15.76 8.06
CA ASP A 332 -19.57 -16.95 8.90
C ASP A 332 -18.56 -18.03 8.47
N ARG A 333 -18.12 -18.01 7.20
CA ARG A 333 -17.05 -18.89 6.70
C ARG A 333 -15.76 -18.12 6.46
N LYS A 334 -14.64 -18.68 6.93
CA LYS A 334 -13.30 -18.19 6.62
C LYS A 334 -12.59 -19.23 5.77
N VAL A 335 -12.04 -18.81 4.64
CA VAL A 335 -11.25 -19.66 3.74
C VAL A 335 -9.85 -19.08 3.69
N PHE A 336 -8.85 -19.85 4.08
CA PHE A 336 -7.45 -19.44 3.97
C PHE A 336 -6.93 -19.74 2.56
N VAL A 337 -6.24 -18.77 1.98
CA VAL A 337 -5.63 -18.82 0.65
C VAL A 337 -4.15 -18.51 0.80
N ASP A 338 -3.42 -19.54 1.22
CA ASP A 338 -2.02 -19.46 1.57
C ASP A 338 -1.10 -19.42 0.34
N LEU A 339 0.20 -19.25 0.58
CA LEU A 339 1.20 -19.36 -0.47
C LEU A 339 1.23 -20.80 -1.02
N PRO A 340 1.41 -20.98 -2.34
CA PRO A 340 1.46 -22.29 -2.94
C PRO A 340 2.69 -23.08 -2.51
N ASP A 341 2.50 -24.39 -2.31
CA ASP A 341 3.58 -25.37 -2.09
C ASP A 341 4.39 -25.62 -3.39
N VAL A 342 5.49 -26.38 -3.31
CA VAL A 342 6.31 -26.73 -4.48
C VAL A 342 5.46 -27.29 -5.63
N ARG A 343 4.51 -28.20 -5.33
CA ARG A 343 3.64 -28.80 -6.36
C ARG A 343 2.65 -27.77 -6.91
N GLY A 344 2.08 -26.92 -6.07
CA GLY A 344 1.19 -25.84 -6.43
C GLY A 344 1.86 -24.84 -7.35
N ARG A 345 3.11 -24.45 -7.06
CA ARG A 345 3.92 -23.58 -7.92
C ARG A 345 4.20 -24.20 -9.27
N GLU A 346 4.52 -25.50 -9.33
CA GLU A 346 4.67 -26.24 -10.60
C GLU A 346 3.38 -26.18 -11.44
N LEU A 347 2.22 -26.38 -10.81
CA LEU A 347 0.93 -26.30 -11.50
C LEU A 347 0.59 -24.87 -11.96
N ILE A 348 0.86 -23.86 -11.14
CA ILE A 348 0.69 -22.45 -11.49
C ILE A 348 1.58 -22.09 -12.69
N LEU A 349 2.85 -22.48 -12.67
CA LEU A 349 3.77 -22.29 -13.80
C LEU A 349 3.24 -22.95 -15.08
N LYS A 350 2.69 -24.17 -14.99
CA LYS A 350 2.06 -24.87 -16.12
C LYS A 350 0.84 -24.12 -16.67
N VAL A 351 0.01 -23.52 -15.80
CA VAL A 351 -1.13 -22.69 -16.23
C VAL A 351 -0.64 -21.44 -16.96
N HIS A 352 0.33 -20.71 -16.41
CA HIS A 352 0.87 -19.49 -17.04
C HIS A 352 1.78 -19.77 -18.25
N ALA A 353 2.24 -21.01 -18.43
CA ALA A 353 2.94 -21.45 -19.64
C ALA A 353 1.99 -21.73 -20.82
N ARG A 354 0.67 -21.86 -20.60
CA ARG A 354 -0.30 -22.07 -21.69
C ARG A 354 -0.20 -20.91 -22.69
N GLY A 355 0.11 -21.23 -23.95
CA GLY A 355 0.28 -20.24 -25.01
C GLY A 355 1.67 -19.60 -25.11
N LYS A 356 2.64 -20.00 -24.27
CA LYS A 356 4.04 -19.55 -24.35
C LYS A 356 4.95 -20.69 -24.86
N PRO A 357 5.85 -20.44 -25.82
CA PRO A 357 6.77 -21.45 -26.32
C PRO A 357 7.94 -21.63 -25.32
N VAL A 358 7.84 -22.60 -24.42
CA VAL A 358 8.89 -22.97 -23.46
C VAL A 358 9.71 -24.15 -24.01
N SER A 359 11.04 -24.10 -23.86
CA SER A 359 11.94 -25.20 -24.25
C SER A 359 11.68 -26.46 -23.44
N SER A 360 11.81 -27.64 -24.05
CA SER A 360 11.70 -28.94 -23.36
C SER A 360 12.80 -29.19 -22.33
N GLU A 361 13.89 -28.43 -22.39
CA GLU A 361 14.98 -28.48 -21.41
C GLU A 361 14.60 -27.84 -20.07
N VAL A 362 13.53 -27.04 -20.04
CA VAL A 362 13.09 -26.36 -18.82
C VAL A 362 12.19 -27.27 -17.98
N SER A 363 12.65 -27.58 -16.78
CA SER A 363 11.89 -28.30 -15.77
C SER A 363 11.15 -27.33 -14.85
N PHE A 364 9.82 -27.28 -14.94
CA PHE A 364 8.99 -26.47 -14.02
C PHE A 364 9.10 -26.94 -12.57
N LYS A 365 9.47 -28.21 -12.34
CA LYS A 365 9.70 -28.75 -11.00
C LYS A 365 10.91 -28.11 -10.35
N ASP A 366 11.99 -27.90 -11.11
CA ASP A 366 13.21 -27.29 -10.58
C ASP A 366 13.03 -25.77 -10.38
N ILE A 367 12.32 -25.10 -11.30
CA ILE A 367 11.92 -23.70 -11.10
C ILE A 367 11.04 -23.55 -9.86
N ALA A 368 10.07 -24.44 -9.65
CA ALA A 368 9.20 -24.38 -8.48
C ALA A 368 9.95 -24.52 -7.15
N ARG A 369 11.06 -25.26 -7.13
CA ARG A 369 11.94 -25.36 -5.94
C ARG A 369 12.72 -24.07 -5.71
N LEU A 370 13.22 -23.44 -6.78
CA LEU A 370 13.96 -22.17 -6.70
C LEU A 370 13.07 -21.01 -6.23
N THR A 371 11.79 -21.03 -6.60
CA THR A 371 10.82 -19.97 -6.28
C THR A 371 10.11 -20.20 -4.95
N ALA A 372 10.81 -20.69 -3.93
CA ALA A 372 10.21 -20.87 -2.60
C ALA A 372 9.68 -19.54 -2.05
N GLY A 373 8.47 -19.57 -1.48
CA GLY A 373 7.79 -18.37 -0.98
C GLY A 373 7.16 -17.47 -2.03
N PHE A 374 7.29 -17.76 -3.34
CA PHE A 374 6.66 -16.95 -4.39
C PHE A 374 5.14 -17.14 -4.36
N SER A 375 4.41 -16.03 -4.50
CA SER A 375 2.96 -16.05 -4.71
C SER A 375 2.61 -16.43 -6.16
N GLY A 376 1.33 -16.72 -6.42
CA GLY A 376 0.87 -16.99 -7.79
C GLY A 376 1.14 -15.83 -8.75
N ALA A 377 0.97 -14.59 -8.28
CA ALA A 377 1.28 -13.39 -9.03
C ALA A 377 2.80 -13.24 -9.32
N ASP A 378 3.66 -13.63 -8.37
CA ASP A 378 5.11 -13.59 -8.58
C ASP A 378 5.55 -14.60 -9.65
N LEU A 379 4.92 -15.78 -9.67
CA LEU A 379 5.16 -16.81 -10.70
C LEU A 379 4.63 -16.38 -12.08
N GLU A 380 3.48 -15.72 -12.13
CA GLU A 380 2.98 -15.10 -13.36
C GLU A 380 3.98 -14.07 -13.88
N ASN A 381 4.48 -13.21 -12.99
CA ASN A 381 5.46 -12.18 -13.33
C ASN A 381 6.80 -12.79 -13.78
N LEU A 382 7.28 -13.84 -13.11
CA LEU A 382 8.47 -14.60 -13.49
C LEU A 382 8.34 -15.15 -14.92
N MET A 383 7.21 -15.80 -15.22
CA MET A 383 6.92 -16.35 -16.54
C MET A 383 6.78 -15.26 -17.61
N ASN A 384 6.31 -14.07 -17.23
CA ASN A 384 6.25 -12.92 -18.13
C ASN A 384 7.63 -12.32 -18.41
N GLU A 385 8.46 -12.12 -17.39
CA GLU A 385 9.83 -11.62 -17.54
C GLU A 385 10.70 -12.60 -18.34
N ALA A 386 10.55 -13.91 -18.16
CA ALA A 386 11.27 -14.92 -18.95
C ALA A 386 10.92 -14.81 -20.45
N ALA A 387 9.65 -14.55 -20.77
CA ALA A 387 9.22 -14.30 -22.15
C ALA A 387 9.79 -12.99 -22.71
N ILE A 388 9.87 -11.93 -21.88
CA ILE A 388 10.48 -10.66 -22.27
C ILE A 388 11.99 -10.82 -22.54
N PHE A 389 12.71 -11.59 -21.73
CA PHE A 389 14.12 -11.90 -21.97
C PHE A 389 14.33 -12.70 -23.26
N ALA A 390 13.48 -13.69 -23.52
CA ALA A 390 13.51 -14.44 -24.79
C ALA A 390 13.29 -13.51 -25.99
N ALA A 391 12.29 -12.63 -25.92
CA ALA A 391 12.00 -11.66 -26.96
C ALA A 391 13.14 -10.65 -27.17
N ARG A 392 13.77 -10.15 -26.09
CA ARG A 392 14.92 -9.24 -26.17
C ARG A 392 16.16 -9.87 -26.80
N ARG A 393 16.28 -11.20 -26.75
CA ARG A 393 17.36 -11.99 -27.37
C ARG A 393 16.98 -12.51 -28.75
N ASP A 394 15.85 -12.07 -29.31
CA ASP A 394 15.29 -12.54 -30.58
C ASP A 394 15.10 -14.07 -30.63
N LYS A 395 14.91 -14.71 -29.47
CA LYS A 395 14.63 -16.16 -29.37
C LYS A 395 13.15 -16.44 -29.55
N ARG A 396 12.85 -17.56 -30.22
CA ARG A 396 11.47 -18.05 -30.42
C ARG A 396 10.95 -18.90 -29.27
N THR A 397 11.84 -19.37 -28.40
CA THR A 397 11.53 -20.26 -27.28
C THR A 397 12.20 -19.74 -26.00
N ILE A 398 11.50 -19.88 -24.87
CA ILE A 398 12.00 -19.51 -23.55
C ILE A 398 12.87 -20.67 -23.02
N GLY A 399 14.17 -20.43 -22.86
CA GLY A 399 15.13 -21.40 -22.32
C GLY A 399 15.43 -21.19 -20.83
N LEU A 400 16.29 -22.05 -20.28
CA LEU A 400 16.68 -22.00 -18.86
C LEU A 400 17.34 -20.67 -18.47
N LEU A 401 18.24 -20.16 -19.31
CA LEU A 401 18.92 -18.89 -19.08
C LEU A 401 17.94 -17.71 -18.95
N GLU A 402 16.88 -17.68 -19.77
CA GLU A 402 15.85 -16.65 -19.68
C GLU A 402 15.04 -16.74 -18.37
N PHE A 403 14.81 -17.94 -17.85
CA PHE A 403 14.18 -18.13 -16.54
C PHE A 403 15.09 -17.70 -15.39
N GLN A 404 16.37 -18.03 -15.45
CA GLN A 404 17.35 -17.59 -14.45
C GLN A 404 17.45 -16.06 -14.42
N ASP A 405 17.57 -15.40 -15.57
CA ASP A 405 17.61 -13.94 -15.64
C ASP A 405 16.31 -13.27 -15.19
N ALA A 406 15.17 -13.90 -15.49
CA ALA A 406 13.87 -13.45 -15.01
C ALA A 406 13.76 -13.57 -13.49
N PHE A 407 14.22 -14.70 -12.93
CA PHE A 407 14.25 -14.94 -11.51
C PHE A 407 15.11 -13.90 -10.79
N ASP A 408 16.35 -13.70 -11.25
CA ASP A 408 17.25 -12.67 -10.73
C ASP A 408 16.59 -11.28 -10.75
N ARG A 409 15.85 -10.97 -11.81
CA ARG A 409 15.19 -9.66 -11.95
C ARG A 409 13.99 -9.50 -11.03
N VAL A 410 13.20 -10.55 -10.83
CA VAL A 410 12.06 -10.53 -9.89
C VAL A 410 12.56 -10.38 -8.45
N LEU A 411 13.65 -11.07 -8.10
CA LEU A 411 14.20 -11.06 -6.75
C LEU A 411 15.05 -9.82 -6.44
N MET A 412 16.02 -9.50 -7.31
CA MET A 412 17.04 -8.48 -7.06
C MET A 412 16.85 -7.20 -7.89
N GLY A 413 15.89 -7.17 -8.80
CA GLY A 413 15.68 -6.06 -9.72
C GLY A 413 16.59 -6.09 -10.95
N PRO A 414 16.54 -5.05 -11.80
CA PRO A 414 17.28 -5.03 -13.06
C PRO A 414 18.80 -4.96 -12.84
N GLU A 415 19.54 -5.59 -13.76
CA GLU A 415 20.99 -5.50 -13.87
C GLU A 415 21.44 -4.06 -14.14
N ARG A 416 22.46 -3.59 -13.41
CA ARG A 416 22.96 -2.21 -13.51
C ARG A 416 24.17 -2.09 -14.42
N LYS A 417 23.96 -2.17 -15.74
CA LYS A 417 25.04 -2.02 -16.74
C LYS A 417 25.75 -0.66 -16.72
N SER A 418 25.13 0.38 -16.14
CA SER A 418 25.69 1.73 -16.07
C SER A 418 26.62 1.95 -14.88
N ARG A 419 26.59 1.09 -13.85
CA ARG A 419 27.44 1.21 -12.67
C ARG A 419 28.72 0.42 -12.93
N VAL A 420 29.72 1.09 -13.49
CA VAL A 420 31.07 0.53 -13.60
C VAL A 420 31.68 0.49 -12.20
N MET A 421 31.90 -0.70 -11.66
CA MET A 421 32.63 -0.90 -10.40
C MET A 421 34.12 -0.68 -10.64
N SER A 422 34.83 -0.13 -9.64
CA SER A 422 36.29 -0.12 -9.70
C SER A 422 36.80 -1.57 -9.55
N GLU A 423 37.99 -1.86 -10.07
CA GLU A 423 38.58 -3.21 -9.92
C GLU A 423 38.74 -3.58 -8.44
N GLU A 424 39.08 -2.61 -7.59
CA GLU A 424 39.19 -2.79 -6.13
C GLU A 424 37.84 -3.10 -5.47
N ASP A 425 36.76 -2.43 -5.89
CA ASP A 425 35.40 -2.75 -5.41
C ASP A 425 34.95 -4.13 -5.90
N LYS A 426 35.29 -4.50 -7.14
CA LYS A 426 34.96 -5.79 -7.73
C LYS A 426 35.68 -6.93 -7.01
N GLU A 427 36.95 -6.74 -6.67
CA GLU A 427 37.73 -7.65 -5.84
C GLU A 427 37.14 -7.78 -4.43
N THR A 428 36.81 -6.66 -3.80
CA THR A 428 36.19 -6.68 -2.46
C THR A 428 34.87 -7.45 -2.47
N VAL A 429 34.01 -7.23 -3.46
CA VAL A 429 32.75 -7.98 -3.62
C VAL A 429 33.01 -9.45 -3.91
N ALA A 430 33.99 -9.80 -4.74
CA ALA A 430 34.30 -11.21 -5.04
C ALA A 430 34.69 -12.00 -3.77
N TYR A 431 35.55 -11.43 -2.92
CA TYR A 431 35.91 -12.04 -1.64
C TYR A 431 34.75 -12.05 -0.65
N HIS A 432 33.91 -11.02 -0.65
CA HIS A 432 32.70 -10.97 0.17
C HIS A 432 31.72 -12.11 -0.18
N GLU A 433 31.36 -12.25 -1.45
CA GLU A 433 30.46 -13.31 -1.91
C GLU A 433 31.08 -14.71 -1.76
N ALA A 434 32.40 -14.83 -1.99
CA ALA A 434 33.13 -16.06 -1.72
C ALA A 434 33.06 -16.44 -0.23
N GLY A 435 33.11 -15.45 0.67
CA GLY A 435 32.98 -15.66 2.11
C GLY A 435 31.67 -16.33 2.50
N HIS A 436 30.55 -15.79 2.02
CA HIS A 436 29.24 -16.42 2.22
C HIS A 436 29.20 -17.86 1.66
N ALA A 437 29.69 -18.07 0.45
CA ALA A 437 29.63 -19.37 -0.21
C ALA A 437 30.49 -20.44 0.47
N VAL A 438 31.74 -20.12 0.82
CA VAL A 438 32.65 -21.05 1.48
C VAL A 438 32.14 -21.39 2.87
N VAL A 439 31.73 -20.39 3.65
CA VAL A 439 31.15 -20.65 4.98
C VAL A 439 29.90 -21.53 4.85
N SER A 440 29.00 -21.22 3.91
CA SER A 440 27.81 -22.05 3.66
C SER A 440 28.15 -23.50 3.33
N PHE A 441 29.20 -23.76 2.54
CA PHE A 441 29.59 -25.10 2.13
C PHE A 441 30.11 -25.99 3.27
N PHE A 442 30.74 -25.40 4.29
CA PHE A 442 31.32 -26.16 5.41
C PHE A 442 30.41 -26.28 6.63
N LEU A 443 29.32 -25.53 6.65
CA LEU A 443 28.28 -25.66 7.67
C LEU A 443 27.38 -26.88 7.36
N LEU A 444 26.82 -27.48 8.41
CA LEU A 444 26.07 -28.73 8.29
C LEU A 444 24.59 -28.48 7.99
N HIS A 445 24.01 -27.42 8.55
CA HIS A 445 22.57 -27.15 8.52
C HIS A 445 22.21 -25.97 7.62
N THR A 446 23.06 -25.61 6.66
CA THR A 446 22.78 -24.57 5.66
C THR A 446 22.05 -25.14 4.45
N ASP A 447 21.30 -24.27 3.77
CA ASP A 447 20.77 -24.60 2.46
C ASP A 447 21.89 -24.56 1.40
N PRO A 448 21.89 -25.48 0.40
CA PRO A 448 22.99 -25.57 -0.54
C PRO A 448 23.01 -24.38 -1.50
N VAL A 449 24.20 -23.86 -1.77
CA VAL A 449 24.41 -22.76 -2.72
C VAL A 449 24.04 -23.20 -4.14
N GLN A 450 23.13 -22.44 -4.75
CA GLN A 450 22.67 -22.65 -6.11
C GLN A 450 23.46 -21.83 -7.14
N LYS A 451 23.80 -20.58 -6.80
CA LYS A 451 24.45 -19.63 -7.71
C LYS A 451 25.20 -18.56 -6.92
N ILE A 452 26.35 -18.14 -7.43
CA ILE A 452 27.14 -17.04 -6.88
C ILE A 452 27.41 -16.04 -8.00
N THR A 453 27.24 -14.74 -7.76
CA THR A 453 27.50 -13.72 -8.78
C THR A 453 28.02 -12.42 -8.17
N ILE A 454 28.98 -11.80 -8.84
CA ILE A 454 29.50 -10.46 -8.50
C ILE A 454 28.94 -9.37 -9.43
N VAL A 455 27.96 -9.72 -10.28
CA VAL A 455 27.29 -8.77 -11.17
C VAL A 455 26.25 -7.96 -10.38
N PRO A 456 26.34 -6.62 -10.37
CA PRO A 456 25.48 -5.78 -9.56
C PRO A 456 24.03 -5.75 -10.06
N ARG A 457 23.08 -6.00 -9.15
CA ARG A 457 21.63 -5.98 -9.41
C ARG A 457 20.89 -5.19 -8.35
N GLY A 458 19.97 -4.33 -8.78
CA GLY A 458 19.18 -3.52 -7.84
C GLY A 458 20.08 -2.70 -6.90
N GLN A 459 20.01 -2.97 -5.60
CA GLN A 459 20.87 -2.34 -4.59
C GLN A 459 22.13 -3.16 -4.23
N ALA A 460 22.19 -4.44 -4.63
CA ALA A 460 23.26 -5.37 -4.30
C ALA A 460 24.47 -5.24 -5.25
N GLY A 461 25.68 -5.42 -4.71
CA GLY A 461 26.94 -5.44 -5.46
C GLY A 461 27.26 -6.81 -6.06
N GLY A 462 26.97 -7.87 -5.30
CA GLY A 462 26.92 -9.26 -5.68
C GLY A 462 25.85 -9.96 -4.84
N TYR A 463 25.68 -11.27 -5.01
CA TYR A 463 24.92 -12.10 -4.07
C TYR A 463 25.25 -13.58 -4.22
N VAL A 464 25.09 -14.31 -3.12
CA VAL A 464 24.97 -15.77 -3.07
C VAL A 464 23.50 -16.16 -2.97
N MET A 465 23.06 -17.05 -3.84
CA MET A 465 21.71 -17.61 -3.83
C MET A 465 21.75 -19.06 -3.35
N ASP A 466 21.04 -19.35 -2.27
CA ASP A 466 20.82 -20.70 -1.76
C ASP A 466 19.58 -21.33 -2.42
N LEU A 467 19.50 -22.66 -2.42
CA LEU A 467 18.30 -23.42 -2.78
C LEU A 467 17.54 -23.79 -1.49
N PRO A 468 16.55 -22.97 -1.06
CA PRO A 468 15.86 -23.20 0.19
C PRO A 468 15.06 -24.50 0.18
N GLU A 469 15.17 -25.28 1.25
CA GLU A 469 14.25 -26.39 1.51
C GLU A 469 13.05 -25.89 2.34
N GLU A 470 11.83 -26.21 1.90
CA GLU A 470 10.60 -25.86 2.64
C GLU A 470 10.46 -26.73 3.88
N ARG A 471 10.99 -26.23 5.01
CA ARG A 471 10.88 -26.86 6.33
C ARG A 471 9.72 -26.23 7.10
N LEU A 472 8.88 -27.07 7.71
CA LEU A 472 7.81 -26.60 8.61
C LEU A 472 8.37 -26.05 9.93
N THR A 473 9.51 -26.56 10.38
CA THR A 473 10.16 -26.19 11.64
C THR A 473 11.66 -26.04 11.42
N GLN A 474 12.26 -25.04 12.06
CA GLN A 474 13.70 -24.77 12.01
C GLN A 474 14.32 -25.00 13.39
N SER A 475 15.50 -25.64 13.44
CA SER A 475 16.20 -25.91 14.70
C SER A 475 17.10 -24.74 15.10
N ARG A 476 17.59 -24.76 16.35
CA ARG A 476 18.55 -23.76 16.84
C ARG A 476 19.84 -23.78 16.01
N GLU A 477 20.32 -24.97 15.66
CA GLU A 477 21.52 -25.18 14.85
C GLU A 477 21.37 -24.59 13.45
N PHE A 478 20.18 -24.74 12.84
CA PHE A 478 19.88 -24.10 11.56
C PHE A 478 20.00 -22.59 11.65
N PHE A 479 19.43 -21.95 12.67
CA PHE A 479 19.55 -20.49 12.82
C PHE A 479 21.00 -20.04 13.05
N LEU A 480 21.76 -20.74 13.89
CA LEU A 480 23.17 -20.41 14.13
C LEU A 480 24.01 -20.55 12.86
N ASP A 481 23.81 -21.61 12.09
CA ASP A 481 24.51 -21.82 10.82
C ASP A 481 24.11 -20.72 9.80
N GLN A 482 22.83 -20.33 9.73
CA GLN A 482 22.37 -19.22 8.88
C GLN A 482 22.95 -17.86 9.30
N ILE A 483 23.08 -17.59 10.60
CA ILE A 483 23.72 -16.37 11.11
C ILE A 483 25.22 -16.39 10.78
N THR A 484 25.89 -17.52 10.99
CA THR A 484 27.32 -17.71 10.65
C THR A 484 27.56 -17.46 9.15
N MET A 485 26.69 -18.00 8.28
CA MET A 485 26.74 -17.78 6.84
C MET A 485 26.53 -16.30 6.46
N ALA A 486 25.56 -15.61 7.07
CA ALA A 486 25.34 -14.18 6.87
C ALA A 486 26.55 -13.33 7.30
N LEU A 487 27.29 -13.76 8.32
CA LEU A 487 28.48 -13.04 8.79
C LEU A 487 29.75 -13.35 7.97
N GLY A 488 29.70 -14.35 7.07
CA GLY A 488 30.82 -14.83 6.28
C GLY A 488 31.44 -13.77 5.36
N GLY A 489 30.63 -12.94 4.69
CA GLY A 489 31.13 -11.89 3.80
C GLY A 489 31.96 -10.84 4.53
N ARG A 490 31.50 -10.39 5.70
CA ARG A 490 32.27 -9.47 6.57
C ARG A 490 33.55 -10.11 7.11
N ALA A 491 33.49 -11.37 7.53
CA ALA A 491 34.66 -12.09 8.03
C ALA A 491 35.74 -12.25 6.94
N ALA A 492 35.33 -12.47 5.69
CA ALA A 492 36.24 -12.49 4.55
C ALA A 492 36.89 -11.12 4.31
N GLU A 493 36.13 -10.02 4.38
CA GLU A 493 36.69 -8.68 4.23
C GLU A 493 37.76 -8.37 5.30
N GLU A 494 37.51 -8.75 6.55
CA GLU A 494 38.45 -8.56 7.64
C GLU A 494 39.75 -9.34 7.45
N ILE A 495 39.65 -10.61 7.04
CA ILE A 495 40.82 -11.50 6.88
C ILE A 495 41.69 -11.08 5.68
N PHE A 496 41.09 -10.75 4.54
CA PHE A 496 41.82 -10.54 3.29
C PHE A 496 42.19 -9.08 3.01
N PHE A 497 41.39 -8.12 3.47
CA PHE A 497 41.65 -6.69 3.20
C PHE A 497 41.98 -5.87 4.45
N GLU A 498 41.90 -6.46 5.66
CA GLU A 498 42.11 -5.79 6.95
C GLU A 498 41.27 -4.49 7.11
N ARG A 499 40.14 -4.42 6.39
CA ARG A 499 39.21 -3.29 6.38
C ARG A 499 37.79 -3.81 6.24
N ILE A 500 36.85 -3.09 6.82
CA ILE A 500 35.43 -3.45 6.81
C ILE A 500 34.69 -2.42 5.97
N THR A 501 33.84 -2.90 5.05
CA THR A 501 33.03 -2.03 4.19
C THR A 501 31.59 -1.91 4.68
N THR A 502 30.81 -1.05 4.00
CA THR A 502 29.37 -0.94 4.21
C THR A 502 28.56 -2.03 3.50
N GLY A 503 29.21 -2.91 2.73
CA GLY A 503 28.56 -4.00 1.98
C GLY A 503 27.80 -4.96 2.89
N ALA A 504 28.38 -5.31 4.05
CA ALA A 504 27.80 -6.25 5.02
C ALA A 504 26.59 -5.72 5.81
N SER A 505 26.10 -4.51 5.53
CA SER A 505 25.04 -3.87 6.33
C SER A 505 23.71 -4.65 6.31
N SER A 506 23.34 -5.19 5.15
CA SER A 506 22.14 -6.04 5.00
C SER A 506 22.29 -7.35 5.77
N ASP A 507 23.47 -7.96 5.73
CA ASP A 507 23.73 -9.25 6.38
C ASP A 507 23.74 -9.12 7.89
N LEU A 508 24.32 -8.03 8.42
CA LEU A 508 24.26 -7.70 9.84
C LEU A 508 22.84 -7.47 10.33
N GLN A 509 22.01 -6.77 9.54
CA GLN A 509 20.60 -6.58 9.88
C GLN A 509 19.85 -7.91 9.92
N ARG A 510 20.07 -8.78 8.92
CA ARG A 510 19.44 -10.10 8.85
C ARG A 510 19.89 -11.01 10.00
N ALA A 511 21.18 -11.08 10.26
CA ALA A 511 21.77 -11.82 11.37
C ALA A 511 21.20 -11.36 12.72
N THR A 512 21.16 -10.05 12.95
CA THR A 512 20.60 -9.45 14.18
C THR A 512 19.12 -9.77 14.34
N GLN A 513 18.34 -9.70 13.25
CA GLN A 513 16.91 -10.03 13.29
C GLN A 513 16.68 -11.51 13.62
N MET A 514 17.48 -12.41 13.04
CA MET A 514 17.41 -13.85 13.33
C MET A 514 17.78 -14.13 14.80
N ALA A 515 18.90 -13.59 15.29
CA ALA A 515 19.32 -13.75 16.68
C ALA A 515 18.27 -13.21 17.67
N ARG A 516 17.68 -12.04 17.37
CA ARG A 516 16.61 -11.48 18.19
C ARG A 516 15.35 -12.36 18.19
N ALA A 517 14.95 -12.90 17.04
CA ALA A 517 13.80 -13.81 16.94
C ALA A 517 14.03 -15.13 17.69
N MET A 518 15.25 -15.69 17.63
CA MET A 518 15.64 -16.87 18.42
C MET A 518 15.37 -16.67 19.91
N ILE A 519 15.70 -15.48 20.43
CA ILE A 519 15.56 -15.16 21.85
C ILE A 519 14.12 -14.76 22.20
N MET A 520 13.54 -13.82 21.44
CA MET A 520 12.27 -13.18 21.80
C MET A 520 11.04 -14.02 21.41
N ASP A 521 11.08 -14.71 20.27
CA ASP A 521 9.90 -15.40 19.71
C ASP A 521 9.97 -16.92 19.91
N TYR A 522 11.16 -17.51 19.86
CA TYR A 522 11.34 -18.96 19.86
C TYR A 522 11.83 -19.55 21.19
N GLY A 523 12.22 -18.72 22.16
CA GLY A 523 12.70 -19.18 23.47
C GLY A 523 13.96 -20.04 23.39
N MET A 524 14.87 -19.72 22.46
CA MET A 524 16.13 -20.46 22.21
C MET A 524 17.32 -19.95 23.03
N SER A 525 17.06 -19.20 24.10
CA SER A 525 18.06 -18.70 25.04
C SER A 525 18.04 -19.52 26.33
N GLU A 526 19.22 -19.93 26.81
CA GLU A 526 19.35 -20.63 28.09
C GLU A 526 19.22 -19.70 29.28
N THR A 527 19.59 -18.42 29.13
CA THR A 527 19.60 -17.40 30.18
C THR A 527 18.21 -16.83 30.44
N LEU A 528 17.46 -16.51 29.37
CA LEU A 528 16.12 -15.93 29.44
C LEU A 528 15.00 -16.99 29.53
N GLY A 529 15.29 -18.22 29.11
CA GLY A 529 14.38 -19.36 29.19
C GLY A 529 13.32 -19.40 28.09
N LEU A 530 12.15 -19.97 28.40
CA LEU A 530 11.05 -20.22 27.46
C LEU A 530 9.97 -19.13 27.27
N PRO A 531 9.94 -17.98 27.98
CA PRO A 531 8.90 -16.98 27.73
C PRO A 531 9.15 -16.24 26.41
N THR A 532 8.07 -15.83 25.75
CA THR A 532 8.14 -14.94 24.58
C THR A 532 8.17 -13.49 25.04
N TYR A 533 9.03 -12.66 24.43
CA TYR A 533 9.22 -11.26 24.79
C TYR A 533 8.69 -10.34 23.70
N GLY A 534 7.88 -9.34 24.10
CA GLY A 534 7.24 -8.39 23.18
C GLY A 534 5.99 -8.99 22.53
N ASN A 535 4.80 -8.56 22.95
CA ASN A 535 3.58 -9.02 22.29
C ASN A 535 3.58 -8.61 20.81
N SER A 536 3.40 -9.61 19.95
CA SER A 536 2.91 -9.43 18.58
C SER A 536 1.46 -8.92 18.54
N ASN A 537 0.76 -8.92 19.68
CA ASN A 537 -0.56 -8.31 19.91
C ASN A 537 -0.48 -6.81 20.26
N SER A 538 0.52 -6.09 19.75
CA SER A 538 0.41 -4.62 19.74
C SER A 538 -0.75 -4.27 18.81
N ASP A 539 -1.83 -3.79 19.41
CA ASP A 539 -3.03 -3.31 18.71
C ASP A 539 -2.55 -2.41 17.55
N PRO A 540 -2.72 -2.79 16.26
CA PRO A 540 -2.13 -2.11 15.10
C PRO A 540 -2.56 -0.64 14.93
N PHE A 541 -3.40 -0.19 15.86
CA PHE A 541 -3.96 1.13 15.99
C PHE A 541 -3.06 2.11 16.74
N LEU A 542 -2.28 1.66 17.73
CA LEU A 542 -1.22 2.49 18.32
C LEU A 542 -0.02 2.38 17.40
N GLY A 543 0.25 3.45 16.63
CA GLY A 543 1.27 3.45 15.60
C GLY A 543 2.57 2.77 16.06
N ARG A 544 3.11 1.89 15.22
CA ARG A 544 4.37 1.16 15.43
C ARG A 544 5.53 2.05 15.89
N ASP A 545 5.47 3.34 15.56
CA ASP A 545 6.52 4.34 15.86
C ASP A 545 6.23 5.23 17.08
N PHE A 546 5.05 5.14 17.71
CA PHE A 546 4.71 5.95 18.88
C PHE A 546 4.50 5.08 20.13
N GLY A 547 5.60 4.53 20.64
CA GLY A 547 5.70 4.11 22.04
C GLY A 547 4.82 2.94 22.45
N GLY A 548 4.82 1.85 21.66
CA GLY A 548 4.46 0.56 22.22
C GLY A 548 5.44 0.25 23.35
N GLY A 549 4.98 0.35 24.61
CA GLY A 549 5.80 0.01 25.77
C GLY A 549 6.30 -1.43 25.62
N ARG A 550 7.59 -1.65 25.91
CA ARG A 550 8.13 -3.00 26.04
C ARG A 550 7.32 -3.72 27.12
N ASP A 551 6.81 -4.92 26.82
CA ASP A 551 6.09 -5.75 27.80
C ASP A 551 7.02 -6.42 28.83
N TYR A 552 8.29 -5.99 28.87
CA TYR A 552 9.37 -6.56 29.68
C TYR A 552 10.20 -5.43 30.30
N SER A 553 10.88 -5.75 31.41
CA SER A 553 11.69 -4.77 32.16
C SER A 553 12.92 -4.33 31.37
N GLU A 554 13.53 -3.21 31.76
CA GLU A 554 14.83 -2.79 31.22
C GLU A 554 15.92 -3.83 31.48
N GLU A 555 15.89 -4.51 32.64
CA GLU A 555 16.80 -5.62 32.95
C GLU A 555 16.66 -6.79 31.96
N ALA A 556 15.42 -7.13 31.58
CA ALA A 556 15.19 -8.14 30.54
C ALA A 556 15.63 -7.64 29.16
N ALA A 557 15.47 -6.34 28.87
CA ALA A 557 15.93 -5.75 27.62
C ALA A 557 17.47 -5.80 27.50
N GLU A 558 18.18 -5.46 28.57
CA GLU A 558 19.64 -5.55 28.68
C GLU A 558 20.11 -7.00 28.47
N ALA A 559 19.48 -7.96 29.18
CA ALA A 559 19.81 -9.37 29.02
C ALA A 559 19.53 -9.90 27.60
N ILE A 560 18.46 -9.45 26.94
CA ILE A 560 18.19 -9.79 25.53
C ILE A 560 19.30 -9.25 24.63
N ASP A 561 19.69 -8.00 24.79
CA ASP A 561 20.70 -7.37 23.95
C ASP A 561 22.09 -8.01 24.17
N GLU A 562 22.44 -8.36 25.43
CA GLU A 562 23.66 -9.12 25.75
C GLU A 562 23.68 -10.51 25.09
N GLU A 563 22.58 -11.26 25.17
CA GLU A 563 22.48 -12.59 24.55
C GLU A 563 22.53 -12.50 23.01
N VAL A 564 21.88 -11.49 22.39
CA VAL A 564 21.96 -11.25 20.95
C VAL A 564 23.42 -10.98 20.55
N MET A 565 24.13 -10.13 21.28
CA MET A 565 25.55 -9.84 21.01
C MET A 565 26.39 -11.11 21.14
N GLY A 566 26.20 -11.91 22.20
CA GLY A 566 26.92 -13.17 22.39
C GLY A 566 26.72 -14.15 21.22
N ILE A 567 25.48 -14.33 20.76
CA ILE A 567 25.19 -15.19 19.60
C ILE A 567 25.90 -14.69 18.33
N LEU A 568 25.87 -13.37 18.09
CA LEU A 568 26.49 -12.78 16.90
C LEU A 568 28.02 -12.91 16.94
N ASP A 569 28.63 -12.67 18.10
CA ASP A 569 30.08 -12.77 18.30
C ASP A 569 30.55 -14.23 18.12
N ASP A 570 29.87 -15.21 18.75
CA ASP A 570 30.17 -16.64 18.59
C ASP A 570 30.08 -17.08 17.12
N CYS A 571 29.03 -16.64 16.42
CA CYS A 571 28.86 -16.96 14.99
C CYS A 571 29.91 -16.24 14.12
N TYR A 572 30.32 -15.02 14.47
CA TYR A 572 31.37 -14.29 13.76
C TYR A 572 32.73 -14.97 13.93
N GLU A 573 33.09 -15.36 15.15
CA GLU A 573 34.32 -16.11 15.44
C GLU A 573 34.34 -17.43 14.67
N ARG A 574 33.23 -18.17 14.66
CA ARG A 574 33.10 -19.40 13.87
C ARG A 574 33.29 -19.15 12.37
N ALA A 575 32.73 -18.07 11.82
CA ALA A 575 32.93 -17.70 10.42
C ALA A 575 34.42 -17.40 10.13
N LEU A 576 35.09 -16.65 11.01
CA LEU A 576 36.52 -16.35 10.91
C LEU A 576 37.37 -17.63 10.95
N GLU A 577 37.05 -18.57 11.83
CA GLU A 577 37.75 -19.87 11.93
C GLU A 577 37.64 -20.67 10.63
N ILE A 578 36.42 -20.82 10.09
CA ILE A 578 36.17 -21.55 8.85
C ILE A 578 36.94 -20.92 7.68
N ILE A 579 36.93 -19.59 7.56
CA ILE A 579 37.63 -18.88 6.49
C ILE A 579 39.15 -19.03 6.63
N ARG A 580 39.69 -18.98 7.85
CA ARG A 580 41.13 -19.21 8.10
C ARG A 580 41.55 -20.64 7.79
N GLU A 581 40.77 -21.63 8.19
CA GLU A 581 41.05 -23.04 7.92
C GLU A 581 41.01 -23.35 6.42
N HIS A 582 40.14 -22.67 5.67
CA HIS A 582 39.93 -22.90 4.24
C HIS A 582 40.39 -21.73 3.36
N HIS A 583 41.44 -21.04 3.79
CA HIS A 583 42.01 -19.88 3.10
C HIS A 583 42.31 -20.14 1.61
N ASP A 584 42.88 -21.30 1.27
CA ASP A 584 43.21 -21.62 -0.13
C ASP A 584 41.97 -21.75 -1.02
N LYS A 585 40.86 -22.26 -0.48
CA LYS A 585 39.59 -22.38 -1.22
C LYS A 585 38.91 -21.03 -1.40
N MET A 586 39.03 -20.15 -0.41
CA MET A 586 38.56 -18.77 -0.50
C MET A 586 39.22 -18.01 -1.65
N VAL A 587 40.56 -18.02 -1.70
CA VAL A 587 41.32 -17.37 -2.78
C VAL A 587 40.96 -17.97 -4.14
N LEU A 588 40.93 -19.30 -4.25
CA LEU A 588 40.57 -19.99 -5.49
C LEU A 588 39.18 -19.58 -6.00
N LEU A 589 38.19 -19.51 -5.10
CA LEU A 589 36.83 -19.13 -5.46
C LEU A 589 36.73 -17.66 -5.86
N ALA A 590 37.35 -16.76 -5.09
CA ALA A 590 37.34 -15.33 -5.37
C ALA A 590 38.02 -15.01 -6.72
N ASP A 591 39.19 -15.60 -6.98
CA ASP A 591 39.90 -15.45 -8.26
C ASP A 591 39.07 -15.99 -9.43
N THR A 592 38.37 -17.11 -9.22
CA THR A 592 37.47 -17.65 -10.25
C THR A 592 36.31 -16.69 -10.51
N LEU A 593 35.67 -16.16 -9.47
CA LEU A 593 34.59 -15.18 -9.59
C LEU A 593 35.03 -13.90 -10.31
N LEU A 594 36.25 -13.42 -10.07
CA LEU A 594 36.79 -12.26 -10.80
C LEU A 594 36.88 -12.50 -12.31
N ASN A 595 37.15 -13.75 -12.72
CA ASN A 595 37.29 -14.15 -14.12
C ASN A 595 35.95 -14.42 -14.82
N VAL A 596 35.04 -15.19 -14.19
CA VAL A 596 33.78 -15.62 -14.83
C VAL A 596 32.54 -14.81 -14.41
N GLU A 597 32.65 -14.00 -13.36
CA GLU A 597 31.60 -13.15 -12.76
C GLU A 597 30.39 -13.88 -12.14
N THR A 598 30.08 -15.09 -12.61
CA THR A 598 28.99 -15.92 -12.11
C THR A 598 29.40 -17.39 -12.13
N LEU A 599 29.06 -18.11 -11.06
CA LEU A 599 29.27 -19.55 -10.93
C LEU A 599 27.94 -20.24 -10.57
N ASP A 600 27.62 -21.31 -11.29
CA ASP A 600 26.50 -22.19 -10.95
C ASP A 600 26.91 -23.24 -9.92
N ARG A 601 25.93 -23.84 -9.23
CA ARG A 601 26.12 -24.90 -8.23
C ARG A 601 27.12 -25.97 -8.64
N THR A 602 27.00 -26.52 -9.85
CA THR A 602 27.86 -27.63 -10.29
C THR A 602 29.32 -27.21 -10.46
N GLU A 603 29.58 -25.95 -10.79
CA GLU A 603 30.93 -25.40 -10.93
C GLU A 603 31.50 -25.08 -9.54
N PHE A 604 30.69 -24.47 -8.68
CA PHE A 604 31.03 -24.21 -7.29
C PHE A 604 31.39 -25.49 -6.52
N GLU A 605 30.53 -26.51 -6.55
CA GLU A 605 30.79 -27.78 -5.85
C GLU A 605 32.04 -28.48 -6.40
N LYS A 606 32.32 -28.37 -7.71
CA LYS A 606 33.57 -28.90 -8.30
C LYS A 606 34.79 -28.17 -7.75
N LEU A 607 34.77 -26.85 -7.65
CA LEU A 607 35.87 -26.06 -7.10
C LEU A 607 36.10 -26.38 -5.61
N MET A 608 35.03 -26.47 -4.83
CA MET A 608 35.13 -26.75 -3.40
C MET A 608 35.60 -28.17 -3.08
N ASN A 609 35.33 -29.14 -3.96
CA ASN A 609 35.77 -30.52 -3.79
C ASN A 609 37.13 -30.83 -4.42
N GLN A 610 37.77 -29.88 -5.10
CA GLN A 610 39.13 -30.08 -5.61
C GLN A 610 40.14 -30.13 -4.45
N PRO A 611 41.07 -31.11 -4.45
CA PRO A 611 42.19 -31.10 -3.51
C PRO A 611 43.08 -29.88 -3.83
N GLY A 612 43.28 -29.03 -2.82
CA GLY A 612 43.85 -27.68 -2.97
C GLY A 612 45.15 -27.65 -3.75
N ASN A 613 45.12 -26.96 -4.89
CA ASN A 613 46.29 -26.41 -5.57
C ASN A 613 45.89 -25.01 -6.05
N GLY A 614 46.36 -23.99 -5.32
CA GLY A 614 46.06 -22.57 -5.55
C GLY A 614 46.67 -21.96 -6.81
N HIS A 615 46.56 -22.63 -7.96
CA HIS A 615 46.85 -22.04 -9.26
C HIS A 615 45.88 -22.58 -10.31
N VAL A 616 45.05 -21.68 -10.85
CA VAL A 616 44.27 -21.95 -12.06
C VAL A 616 45.25 -22.04 -13.22
N ALA A 617 45.48 -23.25 -13.75
CA ALA A 617 46.11 -23.39 -15.05
C ALA A 617 45.12 -22.95 -16.14
N GLU A 618 45.57 -22.03 -17.00
CA GLU A 618 44.83 -21.34 -18.06
C GLU A 618 44.19 -22.26 -19.14
N GLU A 619 44.35 -23.58 -19.04
CA GLU A 619 44.07 -24.51 -20.16
C GLU A 619 42.82 -25.40 -20.02
N THR A 620 42.06 -25.40 -18.91
CA THR A 620 40.95 -26.37 -18.75
C THR A 620 39.52 -25.85 -18.96
N LEU A 621 39.33 -24.59 -19.37
CA LEU A 621 37.98 -24.05 -19.67
C LEU A 621 37.71 -23.80 -21.16
N ALA A 622 38.61 -24.22 -22.04
CA ALA A 622 38.50 -23.99 -23.48
C ALA A 622 38.30 -25.28 -24.29
N GLU A 623 37.47 -26.23 -23.85
CA GLU A 623 36.96 -27.28 -24.74
C GLU A 623 35.51 -27.64 -24.38
N GLY A 624 34.58 -27.03 -25.12
CA GLY A 624 33.16 -27.32 -25.01
C GLY A 624 32.78 -28.65 -25.69
N SER A 625 31.65 -29.18 -25.23
CA SER A 625 30.71 -29.97 -26.02
C SER A 625 31.26 -31.25 -26.67
N THR A 626 31.26 -32.36 -25.93
CA THR A 626 30.53 -33.57 -26.37
C THR A 626 30.14 -34.41 -25.14
N ALA A 627 28.84 -34.59 -24.97
CA ALA A 627 28.27 -35.46 -23.96
C ALA A 627 28.61 -36.93 -24.25
N SER A 628 28.97 -37.67 -23.21
CA SER A 628 28.73 -39.13 -23.16
C SER A 628 27.72 -39.37 -22.03
N PRO A 629 26.66 -40.17 -22.26
CA PRO A 629 25.68 -40.43 -21.21
C PRO A 629 26.33 -41.26 -20.09
N PRO A 630 25.89 -41.09 -18.83
CA PRO A 630 26.39 -41.91 -17.72
C PRO A 630 26.02 -43.39 -17.94
N PRO A 631 26.83 -44.34 -17.46
CA PRO A 631 26.50 -45.77 -17.56
C PRO A 631 25.28 -46.08 -16.67
N ASP A 632 24.36 -46.87 -17.22
CA ASP A 632 23.21 -47.41 -16.50
C ASP A 632 23.67 -48.18 -15.26
N ILE A 633 23.22 -47.74 -14.08
CA ILE A 633 23.35 -48.51 -12.84
C ILE A 633 22.14 -49.43 -12.76
N ASP A 634 22.36 -50.71 -13.08
CA ASP A 634 21.41 -51.79 -12.81
C ASP A 634 21.20 -51.90 -11.29
N PHE A 635 19.98 -51.60 -10.84
CA PHE A 635 19.52 -52.01 -9.51
C PHE A 635 19.10 -53.48 -9.60
N ASP A 636 20.05 -54.38 -9.37
CA ASP A 636 19.77 -55.78 -9.07
C ASP A 636 18.93 -55.85 -7.78
N VAL A 637 17.64 -56.14 -7.95
CA VAL A 637 16.75 -56.56 -6.87
C VAL A 637 17.08 -58.03 -6.57
N ALA A 638 17.70 -58.27 -5.43
CA ALA A 638 17.86 -59.62 -4.89
C ALA A 638 17.50 -59.65 -3.40
N GLY A 639 16.44 -60.41 -3.07
CA GLY A 639 16.18 -60.99 -1.75
C GLY A 639 14.96 -60.44 -1.03
#